data_AF-A0A8T6ZSK5-F1
#
_entry.id   AF-A0A8T6ZSK5-F1
#
_cell.length_a   1.000
_cell.length_b   1.000
_cell.length_c   1.000
_cell.angle_alpha   90.00
_cell.angle_beta   90.00
_cell.angle_gamma   90.00
#
_symmetry.space_group_name_H-M   'P 1'
#
loop_
_entity.id
_entity.type
_entity.pdbx_description
1 polymer ?
#
loop_
_entity_poly.entity_id
_entity_poly.type
_entity_poly.pdbx_seq_one_letter_code
_entity_poly.pdbx_strand_id
1 'polypeptide(L)'
;MSKERLRIPEFYKLSVRERLEAVRERELLPADDLQALATGEHTLDLDAADKMIENVVGVMGLPLGLGMNLRVNDKRYIVPMAVEEPSVVAALSSASKLIGESGGFAAEATDPILIGQIQIVNLPDIEAAKNALKAQTQDILNLANSFHPNMVARGGGAKELELFVHPAPSTGAPMLVVHLLVDTRNAMGANIVNGMCEGVAPLVETITGGQVFLRILSNLTDRSLVRAHCTIPVEALTGRGYTGEEARDGIILAAEFAAVDPYRAATHNKGVMNGIDPIAIATGNDWRAIEAGAHAYAARGGRYTSLTAWSADEHGNLRGSIEIPIKVGIVGTQQASNPTVALNMKLLDVSSATELAEVMAAAGLAQNFAAIRALATEGIQKGHMTLHARSVVTAAGAPEAIFDEVLDRLVQSGEIKVWKAREIVSDLSAQGTEQPSRIPTRSADVDTLGVGYGKVVILGEHAVVYGRHAIAAPVPLAIRARVEECEDGIHILIPRWGVEYELARNPAERRSFERAAGAILDELGLSGRSMRIEVFPEVPRGMGLGGSAAMAVAIVRALDAQYHLGLDDAEVNRLAFESERLAHGKPSGLDNTIACYGKPLVYRAGTPPLVELLNIEQPIPMVIGMTGSEGLTARTVARVGEAWKQDPKLYERIFDQIDGLVLRGVQAVQDNDLEALGELMNICHGMLNALQVSTPELERLVAIARASGALGAKLTGGGGGGSIIALCDGDTQPVAEAIRAAGYDAVTVMLGESIDAQ
;
A
#
# COMPACT_ATOMS: atom_id res chain seq x y z
N MET A 1 -35.28 8.29 -20.40
CA MET A 1 -34.99 9.48 -19.55
C MET A 1 -34.40 10.59 -20.41
N SER A 2 -34.73 11.87 -20.19
CA SER A 2 -34.20 12.97 -21.03
C SER A 2 -32.67 13.09 -20.87
N LYS A 3 -31.98 13.52 -21.94
CA LYS A 3 -30.51 13.65 -21.99
C LYS A 3 -29.92 14.58 -20.91
N GLU A 4 -30.72 15.45 -20.30
CA GLU A 4 -30.29 16.42 -19.28
C GLU A 4 -30.37 15.90 -17.84
N ARG A 5 -31.26 14.95 -17.52
CA ARG A 5 -31.50 14.51 -16.14
C ARG A 5 -30.28 13.87 -15.47
N LEU A 6 -29.37 13.25 -16.22
CA LEU A 6 -28.24 12.49 -15.66
C LEU A 6 -26.93 13.29 -15.54
N ARG A 7 -26.89 14.55 -16.04
CA ARG A 7 -25.72 15.41 -15.87
C ARG A 7 -25.90 16.24 -14.60
N ILE A 8 -24.97 16.08 -13.66
CA ILE A 8 -24.91 16.87 -12.43
C ILE A 8 -23.60 17.66 -12.44
N PRO A 9 -23.63 18.96 -12.81
CA PRO A 9 -22.44 19.79 -12.81
C PRO A 9 -21.78 19.81 -11.43
N GLU A 10 -20.45 19.75 -11.42
CA GLU A 10 -19.64 19.93 -10.20
C GLU A 10 -20.05 19.04 -9.01
N PHE A 11 -20.61 17.85 -9.25
CA PHE A 11 -21.10 16.91 -8.22
C PHE A 11 -20.08 16.61 -7.12
N TYR A 12 -18.78 16.62 -7.45
CA TYR A 12 -17.68 16.39 -6.51
C TYR A 12 -17.52 17.52 -5.47
N LYS A 13 -17.98 18.74 -5.77
CA LYS A 13 -17.95 19.89 -4.84
C LYS A 13 -19.11 19.89 -3.84
N LEU A 14 -20.19 19.16 -4.13
CA LEU A 14 -21.38 19.11 -3.28
C LEU A 14 -21.10 18.29 -2.00
N SER A 15 -21.70 18.70 -0.88
CA SER A 15 -21.81 17.89 0.35
C SER A 15 -22.61 16.62 0.12
N VAL A 16 -22.54 15.64 1.03
CA VAL A 16 -23.32 14.39 0.90
C VAL A 16 -24.83 14.68 0.83
N ARG A 17 -25.33 15.62 1.64
CA ARG A 17 -26.75 16.02 1.62
C ARG A 17 -27.16 16.62 0.28
N GLU A 18 -26.35 17.54 -0.25
CA GLU A 18 -26.61 18.18 -1.56
C GLU A 18 -26.53 17.18 -2.72
N ARG A 19 -25.65 16.18 -2.62
CA ARG A 19 -25.59 15.07 -3.60
C ARG A 19 -26.89 14.27 -3.60
N LEU A 20 -27.40 13.89 -2.43
CA LEU A 20 -28.67 13.17 -2.31
C LEU A 20 -29.85 14.02 -2.80
N GLU A 21 -29.83 15.33 -2.52
CA GLU A 21 -30.84 16.27 -3.02
C GLU A 21 -30.80 16.39 -4.54
N ALA A 22 -29.61 16.46 -5.15
CA ALA A 22 -29.45 16.45 -6.60
C ALA A 22 -29.99 15.14 -7.23
N VAL A 23 -29.81 14.00 -6.57
CA VAL A 23 -30.37 12.69 -6.99
C VAL A 23 -31.91 12.72 -6.89
N ARG A 24 -32.46 13.30 -5.83
CA ARG A 24 -33.90 13.49 -5.61
C ARG A 24 -34.54 14.37 -6.68
N GLU A 25 -33.98 15.55 -6.95
CA GLU A 25 -34.50 16.52 -7.93
C GLU A 25 -34.60 15.95 -9.34
N ARG A 26 -33.78 14.94 -9.65
CA ARG A 26 -33.74 14.27 -10.95
C ARG A 26 -34.57 13.00 -11.00
N GLU A 27 -35.25 12.65 -9.90
CA GLU A 27 -36.09 11.47 -9.74
C GLU A 27 -35.35 10.17 -10.07
N LEU A 28 -34.07 10.09 -9.68
CA LEU A 28 -33.21 8.94 -9.99
C LEU A 28 -33.42 7.76 -9.04
N LEU A 29 -33.96 8.03 -7.85
CA LEU A 29 -34.33 7.05 -6.85
C LEU A 29 -35.67 7.43 -6.21
N PRO A 30 -36.48 6.44 -5.78
CA PRO A 30 -37.64 6.67 -4.93
C PRO A 30 -37.30 7.43 -3.64
N ALA A 31 -38.27 8.16 -3.09
CA ALA A 31 -38.08 8.95 -1.87
C ALA A 31 -37.65 8.09 -0.67
N ASP A 32 -38.24 6.90 -0.52
CA ASP A 32 -37.91 5.97 0.57
C ASP A 32 -36.46 5.47 0.48
N ASP A 33 -35.98 5.17 -0.74
CA ASP A 33 -34.60 4.74 -0.98
C ASP A 33 -33.60 5.89 -0.66
N LEU A 34 -33.96 7.13 -0.99
CA LEU A 34 -33.15 8.32 -0.65
C LEU A 34 -33.10 8.59 0.85
N GLN A 35 -34.24 8.39 1.54
CA GLN A 35 -34.29 8.47 2.99
C GLN A 35 -33.42 7.39 3.65
N ALA A 36 -33.45 6.17 3.12
CA ALA A 36 -32.61 5.08 3.60
C ALA A 36 -31.10 5.38 3.43
N LEU A 37 -30.70 6.01 2.32
CA LEU A 37 -29.32 6.50 2.14
C LEU A 37 -28.93 7.57 3.17
N ALA A 38 -29.82 8.53 3.43
CA ALA A 38 -29.55 9.64 4.33
C ALA A 38 -29.46 9.21 5.81
N THR A 39 -30.24 8.20 6.20
CA THR A 39 -30.33 7.71 7.59
C THR A 39 -29.40 6.55 7.90
N GLY A 40 -28.89 5.85 6.87
CA GLY A 40 -28.12 4.62 7.04
C GLY A 40 -28.97 3.34 7.08
N GLU A 41 -30.31 3.42 7.02
CA GLU A 41 -31.20 2.25 7.05
C GLU A 41 -30.96 1.25 5.90
N HIS A 42 -30.31 1.70 4.81
CA HIS A 42 -29.91 0.84 3.69
C HIS A 42 -28.76 -0.14 4.02
N THR A 43 -28.01 0.08 5.10
CA THR A 43 -26.87 -0.77 5.46
C THR A 43 -27.30 -2.17 5.84
N LEU A 44 -26.48 -3.16 5.53
CA LEU A 44 -26.75 -4.55 5.87
C LEU A 44 -26.76 -4.74 7.39
N ASP A 45 -27.86 -5.25 7.93
CA ASP A 45 -27.97 -5.57 9.36
C ASP A 45 -27.29 -6.92 9.72
N LEU A 46 -27.04 -7.14 11.01
CA LEU A 46 -26.33 -8.32 11.50
C LEU A 46 -27.11 -9.62 11.27
N ASP A 47 -28.44 -9.60 11.37
CA ASP A 47 -29.29 -10.79 11.20
C ASP A 47 -29.34 -11.23 9.73
N ALA A 48 -29.31 -10.28 8.80
CA ALA A 48 -29.18 -10.52 7.38
C ALA A 48 -27.77 -11.00 7.03
N ALA A 49 -26.73 -10.38 7.62
CA ALA A 49 -25.35 -10.79 7.42
C ALA A 49 -25.08 -12.23 7.90
N ASP A 50 -25.57 -12.62 9.08
CA ASP A 50 -25.44 -13.98 9.65
C ASP A 50 -26.14 -15.06 8.80
N LYS A 51 -27.14 -14.68 8.00
CA LYS A 51 -27.78 -15.57 7.02
C LYS A 51 -27.06 -15.61 5.68
N MET A 52 -26.12 -14.69 5.42
CA MET A 52 -25.37 -14.62 4.17
C MET A 52 -24.10 -15.45 4.20
N ILE A 53 -23.36 -15.47 5.31
CA ILE A 53 -22.10 -16.21 5.49
C ILE A 53 -21.97 -16.76 6.91
N GLU A 54 -21.02 -17.66 7.14
CA GLU A 54 -20.77 -18.26 8.44
C GLU A 54 -19.90 -17.39 9.37
N ASN A 55 -20.05 -17.59 10.68
CA ASN A 55 -19.23 -16.98 11.74
C ASN A 55 -19.23 -15.43 11.74
N VAL A 56 -20.39 -14.82 11.50
CA VAL A 56 -20.54 -13.36 11.48
C VAL A 56 -20.43 -12.77 12.89
N VAL A 57 -19.59 -11.75 13.02
CA VAL A 57 -19.41 -10.97 14.28
C VAL A 57 -19.61 -9.47 14.07
N GLY A 58 -19.87 -9.03 12.83
CA GLY A 58 -19.95 -7.63 12.46
C GLY A 58 -20.18 -7.43 10.97
N VAL A 59 -20.48 -6.19 10.57
CA VAL A 59 -20.56 -5.74 9.18
C VAL A 59 -19.50 -4.67 8.95
N MET A 60 -18.72 -4.82 7.87
CA MET A 60 -17.70 -3.85 7.47
C MET A 60 -18.22 -3.01 6.29
N GLY A 61 -18.28 -1.69 6.46
CA GLY A 61 -18.69 -0.76 5.41
C GLY A 61 -17.53 -0.34 4.50
N LEU A 62 -17.85 -0.08 3.23
CA LEU A 62 -16.96 0.59 2.26
C LEU A 62 -17.61 1.90 1.78
N PRO A 63 -16.83 2.94 1.44
CA PRO A 63 -17.38 4.17 0.87
C PRO A 63 -18.14 3.87 -0.44
N LEU A 64 -19.37 4.40 -0.55
CA LEU A 64 -20.19 4.33 -1.76
C LEU A 64 -20.17 5.69 -2.49
N GLY A 65 -19.58 5.70 -3.68
CA GLY A 65 -19.52 6.86 -4.57
C GLY A 65 -20.34 6.66 -5.85
N LEU A 66 -20.58 7.76 -6.57
CA LEU A 66 -21.25 7.74 -7.87
C LEU A 66 -20.29 8.19 -8.98
N GLY A 67 -19.99 7.28 -9.90
CA GLY A 67 -19.31 7.54 -11.16
C GLY A 67 -20.26 8.26 -12.12
N MET A 68 -19.87 9.47 -12.52
CA MET A 68 -20.72 10.35 -13.32
C MET A 68 -20.33 10.32 -14.81
N ASN A 69 -21.26 10.76 -15.67
CA ASN A 69 -21.04 11.03 -17.09
C ASN A 69 -20.82 9.81 -18.01
N LEU A 70 -20.84 8.58 -17.50
CA LEU A 70 -20.65 7.39 -18.34
C LEU A 70 -21.77 7.30 -19.38
N ARG A 71 -21.39 7.12 -20.65
CA ARG A 71 -22.31 6.96 -21.78
C ARG A 71 -21.90 5.75 -22.59
N VAL A 72 -22.75 4.72 -22.62
CA VAL A 72 -22.52 3.45 -23.34
C VAL A 72 -23.72 3.19 -24.25
N ASN A 73 -23.48 2.91 -25.52
CA ASN A 73 -24.53 2.63 -26.52
C ASN A 73 -25.64 3.70 -26.51
N ASP A 74 -25.24 4.97 -26.51
CA ASP A 74 -26.11 6.15 -26.41
C ASP A 74 -26.91 6.34 -25.11
N LYS A 75 -26.89 5.38 -24.19
CA LYS A 75 -27.49 5.50 -22.86
C LYS A 75 -26.49 6.08 -21.86
N ARG A 76 -26.94 7.01 -21.01
CA ARG A 76 -26.15 7.57 -19.91
C ARG A 76 -26.45 6.80 -18.63
N TYR A 77 -25.43 6.64 -17.79
CA TYR A 77 -25.52 5.93 -16.52
C TYR A 77 -24.95 6.77 -15.39
N ILE A 78 -25.51 6.57 -14.20
CA ILE A 78 -24.89 6.95 -12.93
C ILE A 78 -24.44 5.64 -12.28
N VAL A 79 -23.13 5.52 -12.09
CA VAL A 79 -22.49 4.24 -11.79
C VAL A 79 -22.19 4.17 -10.29
N PRO A 80 -22.92 3.37 -9.49
CA PRO A 80 -22.56 3.19 -8.09
C PRO A 80 -21.24 2.40 -7.98
N MET A 81 -20.34 2.87 -7.11
CA MET A 81 -19.00 2.30 -6.91
C MET A 81 -18.69 2.21 -5.42
N ALA A 82 -18.46 1.00 -4.91
CA ALA A 82 -18.02 0.77 -3.54
C ALA A 82 -16.50 0.53 -3.51
N VAL A 83 -15.72 1.49 -3.03
CA VAL A 83 -14.24 1.44 -3.07
C VAL A 83 -13.62 2.36 -2.01
N GLU A 84 -12.51 1.92 -1.42
CA GLU A 84 -11.73 2.66 -0.44
C GLU A 84 -10.61 3.51 -1.07
N GLU A 85 -10.13 3.13 -2.26
CA GLU A 85 -9.04 3.80 -2.93
C GLU A 85 -9.45 5.22 -3.41
N PRO A 86 -8.74 6.27 -2.96
CA PRO A 86 -8.98 7.62 -3.42
C PRO A 86 -8.81 7.76 -4.94
N SER A 87 -9.42 8.79 -5.52
CA SER A 87 -9.32 9.14 -6.94
C SER A 87 -9.99 8.19 -7.92
N VAL A 88 -10.33 6.95 -7.53
CA VAL A 88 -10.94 5.97 -8.44
C VAL A 88 -12.25 6.49 -9.06
N VAL A 89 -13.19 6.94 -8.25
CA VAL A 89 -14.49 7.47 -8.70
C VAL A 89 -14.34 8.77 -9.50
N ALA A 90 -13.37 9.62 -9.11
CA ALA A 90 -13.08 10.88 -9.79
C ALA A 90 -12.46 10.65 -11.17
N ALA A 91 -11.53 9.70 -11.28
CA ALA A 91 -10.88 9.28 -12.52
C ALA A 91 -11.93 8.75 -13.51
N LEU A 92 -12.80 7.84 -13.07
CA LEU A 92 -13.91 7.34 -13.90
C LEU A 92 -14.78 8.49 -14.40
N SER A 93 -15.20 9.39 -13.50
CA SER A 93 -16.10 10.49 -13.84
C SER A 93 -15.50 11.48 -14.83
N SER A 94 -14.19 11.76 -14.69
CA SER A 94 -13.42 12.65 -15.55
C SER A 94 -13.19 12.05 -16.94
N ALA A 95 -12.73 10.79 -17.00
CA ALA A 95 -12.55 10.06 -18.25
C ALA A 95 -13.88 9.90 -19.01
N SER A 96 -14.94 9.52 -18.29
CA SER A 96 -16.28 9.37 -18.85
C SER A 96 -16.84 10.67 -19.40
N LYS A 97 -16.54 11.82 -18.77
CA LYS A 97 -16.93 13.12 -19.30
C LYS A 97 -16.28 13.40 -20.66
N LEU A 98 -14.96 13.26 -20.73
CA LEU A 98 -14.19 13.51 -21.95
C LEU A 98 -14.65 12.57 -23.07
N ILE A 99 -14.67 11.27 -22.80
CA ILE A 99 -15.07 10.26 -23.79
C ILE A 99 -16.55 10.44 -24.19
N GLY A 100 -17.42 10.77 -23.23
CA GLY A 100 -18.82 11.06 -23.49
C GLY A 100 -19.05 12.28 -24.39
N GLU A 101 -18.21 13.31 -24.28
CA GLU A 101 -18.18 14.48 -25.17
C GLU A 101 -17.61 14.13 -26.55
N SER A 102 -16.76 13.10 -26.64
CA SER A 102 -16.23 12.53 -27.88
C SER A 102 -17.14 11.48 -28.57
N GLY A 103 -18.33 11.21 -28.02
CA GLY A 103 -19.29 10.26 -28.60
C GLY A 103 -19.73 9.15 -27.64
N GLY A 104 -18.97 8.91 -26.57
CA GLY A 104 -19.20 7.84 -25.58
C GLY A 104 -18.52 6.53 -25.97
N PHE A 105 -18.93 5.46 -25.31
CA PHE A 105 -18.48 4.11 -25.57
C PHE A 105 -19.50 3.36 -26.43
N ALA A 106 -19.01 2.56 -27.36
CA ALA A 106 -19.77 1.51 -28.00
C ALA A 106 -19.34 0.17 -27.41
N ALA A 107 -20.32 -0.63 -26.97
CA ALA A 107 -20.06 -1.90 -26.31
C ALA A 107 -21.01 -2.99 -26.82
N GLU A 108 -20.53 -4.22 -26.82
CA GLU A 108 -21.31 -5.41 -27.14
C GLU A 108 -20.89 -6.55 -26.21
N ALA A 109 -21.87 -7.31 -25.73
CA ALA A 109 -21.63 -8.56 -25.02
C ALA A 109 -22.09 -9.75 -25.85
N THR A 110 -21.34 -10.86 -25.79
CA THR A 110 -21.81 -12.15 -26.30
C THR A 110 -22.93 -12.71 -25.40
N ASP A 111 -23.54 -13.81 -25.83
CA ASP A 111 -24.49 -14.53 -24.99
C ASP A 111 -23.85 -14.89 -23.62
N PRO A 112 -24.60 -14.83 -22.51
CA PRO A 112 -24.07 -15.02 -21.15
C PRO A 112 -23.89 -16.51 -20.82
N ILE A 113 -23.02 -17.17 -21.60
CA ILE A 113 -22.71 -18.60 -21.51
C ILE A 113 -21.62 -18.82 -20.46
N LEU A 114 -21.93 -19.72 -19.52
CA LEU A 114 -20.98 -20.29 -18.57
C LEU A 114 -20.58 -21.71 -18.97
N ILE A 115 -19.37 -22.09 -18.57
CA ILE A 115 -18.84 -23.43 -18.76
C ILE A 115 -18.98 -24.20 -17.45
N GLY A 116 -19.69 -25.32 -17.47
CA GLY A 116 -19.65 -26.35 -16.43
C GLY A 116 -18.69 -27.47 -16.82
N GLN A 117 -17.76 -27.86 -15.95
CA GLN A 117 -16.78 -28.90 -16.23
C GLN A 117 -17.12 -30.19 -15.48
N ILE A 118 -17.12 -31.31 -16.21
CA ILE A 118 -17.26 -32.66 -15.67
C ILE A 118 -16.00 -33.44 -16.01
N GLN A 119 -15.21 -33.75 -14.99
CA GLN A 119 -13.96 -34.49 -15.13
C GLN A 119 -14.23 -36.00 -15.03
N ILE A 120 -13.81 -36.74 -16.05
CA ILE A 120 -13.93 -38.20 -16.13
C ILE A 120 -12.52 -38.81 -16.24
N VAL A 121 -12.26 -39.81 -15.40
CA VAL A 121 -10.99 -40.55 -15.35
C VAL A 121 -11.25 -42.05 -15.37
N ASN A 122 -10.18 -42.86 -15.36
CA ASN A 122 -10.25 -44.33 -15.37
C ASN A 122 -11.05 -44.88 -16.56
N LEU A 123 -10.91 -44.23 -17.72
CA LEU A 123 -11.59 -44.59 -18.96
C LEU A 123 -10.94 -45.82 -19.61
N PRO A 124 -11.72 -46.89 -19.91
CA PRO A 124 -11.19 -48.05 -20.64
C PRO A 124 -10.74 -47.71 -22.06
N ASP A 125 -11.51 -46.86 -22.75
CA ASP A 125 -11.24 -46.37 -24.10
C ASP A 125 -11.78 -44.94 -24.25
N ILE A 126 -10.87 -43.97 -24.42
CA ILE A 126 -11.23 -42.55 -24.47
C ILE A 126 -11.93 -42.15 -25.77
N GLU A 127 -11.58 -42.76 -26.90
CA GLU A 127 -12.21 -42.41 -28.18
C GLU A 127 -13.61 -43.03 -28.28
N ALA A 128 -13.79 -44.25 -27.76
CA ALA A 128 -15.11 -44.83 -27.60
C ALA A 128 -16.00 -43.96 -26.69
N ALA A 129 -15.47 -43.53 -25.53
CA ALA A 129 -16.19 -42.66 -24.60
C ALA A 129 -16.58 -41.31 -25.24
N LYS A 130 -15.66 -40.67 -25.97
CA LYS A 130 -15.95 -39.42 -26.70
C LYS A 130 -17.04 -39.60 -27.74
N ASN A 131 -16.98 -40.68 -28.52
CA ASN A 131 -17.99 -40.97 -29.55
C ASN A 131 -19.36 -41.27 -28.92
N ALA A 132 -19.39 -41.99 -27.80
CA ALA A 132 -20.62 -42.27 -27.06
C ALA A 132 -21.26 -41.00 -26.49
N LEU A 133 -20.47 -40.10 -25.88
CA LEU A 133 -20.93 -38.80 -25.41
C LEU A 133 -21.47 -37.94 -26.55
N LYS A 134 -20.76 -37.88 -27.69
CA LYS A 134 -21.23 -37.17 -28.89
C LYS A 134 -22.58 -37.69 -29.36
N ALA A 135 -22.74 -39.02 -29.44
CA ALA A 135 -23.99 -39.65 -29.88
C ALA A 135 -25.18 -39.37 -28.94
N GLN A 136 -24.93 -39.17 -27.64
CA GLN A 136 -25.95 -38.90 -26.62
C GLN A 136 -25.98 -37.43 -26.16
N THR A 137 -25.38 -36.52 -26.92
CA THR A 137 -25.32 -35.08 -26.57
C THR A 137 -26.70 -34.53 -26.26
N GLN A 138 -27.70 -34.83 -27.08
CA GLN A 138 -29.05 -34.31 -26.89
C GLN A 138 -29.70 -34.81 -25.60
N ASP A 139 -29.49 -36.07 -25.24
CA ASP A 139 -30.04 -36.65 -24.00
C ASP A 139 -29.42 -36.02 -22.76
N ILE A 140 -28.10 -35.77 -22.80
CA ILE A 140 -27.38 -35.06 -21.73
C ILE A 140 -27.90 -33.63 -21.60
N LEU A 141 -28.05 -32.90 -22.71
CA LEU A 141 -28.59 -31.53 -22.70
C LEU A 141 -30.02 -31.49 -22.20
N ASN A 142 -30.87 -32.44 -22.61
CA ASN A 142 -32.25 -32.54 -22.15
C ASN A 142 -32.32 -32.80 -20.64
N LEU A 143 -31.48 -33.70 -20.12
CA LEU A 143 -31.39 -33.98 -18.69
C LEU A 143 -30.90 -32.75 -17.92
N ALA A 144 -29.82 -32.09 -18.36
CA ALA A 144 -29.33 -30.86 -17.75
C ALA A 144 -30.43 -29.78 -17.67
N ASN A 145 -31.14 -29.58 -18.78
CA ASN A 145 -32.22 -28.60 -18.89
C ASN A 145 -33.44 -28.93 -18.02
N SER A 146 -33.69 -30.21 -17.72
CA SER A 146 -34.81 -30.64 -16.87
C SER A 146 -34.71 -30.15 -15.42
N PHE A 147 -33.49 -29.88 -14.92
CA PHE A 147 -33.28 -29.36 -13.56
C PHE A 147 -33.67 -27.88 -13.43
N HIS A 148 -33.74 -27.12 -14.52
CA HIS A 148 -34.03 -25.68 -14.52
C HIS A 148 -35.06 -25.26 -15.59
N PRO A 149 -36.30 -25.80 -15.55
CA PRO A 149 -37.29 -25.58 -16.61
C PRO A 149 -37.69 -24.11 -16.78
N ASN A 150 -37.71 -23.33 -15.69
CA ASN A 150 -38.04 -21.90 -15.73
C ASN A 150 -36.96 -21.05 -16.42
N MET A 151 -35.70 -21.49 -16.42
CA MET A 151 -34.62 -20.82 -17.15
C MET A 151 -34.71 -21.13 -18.64
N VAL A 152 -34.98 -22.40 -18.97
CA VAL A 152 -35.22 -22.86 -20.35
C VAL A 152 -36.42 -22.14 -20.96
N ALA A 153 -37.52 -21.99 -20.22
CA ALA A 153 -38.70 -21.25 -20.67
C ALA A 153 -38.42 -19.77 -20.99
N ARG A 154 -37.37 -19.19 -20.39
CA ARG A 154 -36.89 -17.82 -20.67
C ARG A 154 -35.82 -17.77 -21.77
N GLY A 155 -35.61 -18.88 -22.48
CA GLY A 155 -34.65 -19.03 -23.57
C GLY A 155 -33.26 -19.51 -23.14
N GLY A 156 -32.98 -19.64 -21.84
CA GLY A 156 -31.68 -20.09 -21.31
C GLY A 156 -31.44 -21.60 -21.44
N GLY A 157 -30.61 -22.13 -20.55
CA GLY A 157 -30.34 -23.58 -20.47
C GLY A 157 -29.02 -24.00 -21.09
N ALA A 158 -28.69 -25.29 -20.89
CA ALA A 158 -27.60 -25.97 -21.54
C ALA A 158 -27.81 -26.00 -23.07
N LYS A 159 -26.80 -25.56 -23.81
CA LYS A 159 -26.83 -25.37 -25.27
C LYS A 159 -25.98 -26.38 -26.02
N GLU A 160 -24.81 -26.69 -25.48
CA GLU A 160 -23.79 -27.45 -26.20
C GLU A 160 -22.87 -28.21 -25.24
N LEU A 161 -22.22 -29.26 -25.77
CA LEU A 161 -21.14 -29.98 -25.13
C LEU A 161 -19.83 -29.83 -25.91
N GLU A 162 -18.76 -29.45 -25.24
CA GLU A 162 -17.40 -29.57 -25.79
C GLU A 162 -16.64 -30.67 -25.02
N LEU A 163 -15.73 -31.37 -25.69
CA LEU A 163 -15.00 -32.51 -25.11
C LEU A 163 -13.49 -32.30 -25.24
N PHE A 164 -12.77 -32.30 -24.12
CA PHE A 164 -11.32 -32.10 -24.07
C PHE A 164 -10.60 -33.28 -23.44
N VAL A 165 -9.42 -33.61 -23.96
CA VAL A 165 -8.55 -34.64 -23.38
C VAL A 165 -7.29 -33.97 -22.87
N HIS A 166 -7.01 -34.16 -21.59
CA HIS A 166 -5.81 -33.63 -20.94
C HIS A 166 -5.02 -34.74 -20.26
N PRO A 167 -3.70 -34.83 -20.46
CA PRO A 167 -2.86 -35.74 -19.67
C PRO A 167 -2.69 -35.20 -18.25
N ALA A 168 -2.86 -36.06 -17.24
CA ALA A 168 -2.53 -35.74 -15.87
C ALA A 168 -1.02 -35.45 -15.74
N PRO A 169 -0.58 -34.31 -15.18
CA PRO A 169 0.85 -33.96 -15.15
C PRO A 169 1.75 -34.96 -14.42
N SER A 170 1.23 -35.64 -13.40
CA SER A 170 2.00 -36.56 -12.56
C SER A 170 2.13 -37.97 -13.13
N THR A 171 1.09 -38.46 -13.82
CA THR A 171 1.02 -39.86 -14.28
C THR A 171 0.99 -39.99 -15.80
N GLY A 172 0.71 -38.91 -16.52
CA GLY A 172 0.39 -38.93 -17.95
C GLY A 172 -0.96 -39.57 -18.28
N ALA A 173 -1.72 -40.04 -17.28
CA ALA A 173 -3.00 -40.71 -17.51
C ALA A 173 -4.01 -39.73 -18.14
N PRO A 174 -4.77 -40.16 -19.16
CA PRO A 174 -5.71 -39.28 -19.84
C PRO A 174 -6.91 -38.96 -18.95
N MET A 175 -7.33 -37.70 -18.95
CA MET A 175 -8.55 -37.19 -18.35
C MET A 175 -9.44 -36.64 -19.46
N LEU A 176 -10.68 -37.12 -19.53
CA LEU A 176 -11.69 -36.55 -20.43
C LEU A 176 -12.48 -35.51 -19.63
N VAL A 177 -12.53 -34.28 -20.12
CA VAL A 177 -13.27 -33.18 -19.51
C VAL A 177 -14.40 -32.79 -20.45
N VAL A 178 -15.64 -32.91 -19.96
CA VAL A 178 -16.83 -32.43 -20.66
C VAL A 178 -17.07 -30.99 -20.22
N HIS A 179 -17.19 -30.08 -21.17
CA HIS A 179 -17.71 -28.74 -20.94
C HIS A 179 -19.19 -28.72 -21.31
N LEU A 180 -20.04 -28.39 -20.34
CA LEU A 180 -21.45 -28.08 -20.54
C LEU A 180 -21.61 -26.57 -20.68
N LEU A 181 -21.96 -26.09 -21.88
CA LEU A 181 -22.17 -24.68 -22.14
C LEU A 181 -23.59 -24.28 -21.76
N VAL A 182 -23.75 -23.41 -20.76
CA VAL A 182 -25.05 -23.05 -20.17
C VAL A 182 -25.30 -21.55 -20.29
N ASP A 183 -26.36 -21.18 -21.02
CA ASP A 183 -26.88 -19.81 -21.02
C ASP A 183 -27.71 -19.58 -19.75
N THR A 184 -27.14 -18.75 -18.86
CA THR A 184 -27.70 -18.46 -17.54
C THR A 184 -28.52 -17.17 -17.50
N ARG A 185 -28.72 -16.53 -18.67
CA ARG A 185 -29.48 -15.30 -18.84
C ARG A 185 -29.01 -14.23 -17.85
N ASN A 186 -29.92 -13.73 -17.03
CA ASN A 186 -29.66 -12.64 -16.08
C ASN A 186 -29.08 -13.08 -14.74
N ALA A 187 -28.94 -14.38 -14.47
CA ALA A 187 -28.33 -14.87 -13.24
C ALA A 187 -26.81 -14.95 -13.39
N MET A 188 -26.06 -14.81 -12.28
CA MET A 188 -24.60 -15.05 -12.32
C MET A 188 -24.30 -16.50 -12.73
N GLY A 189 -25.03 -17.47 -12.16
CA GLY A 189 -25.18 -18.81 -12.73
C GLY A 189 -24.35 -19.94 -12.11
N ALA A 190 -23.47 -19.66 -11.15
CA ALA A 190 -22.60 -20.68 -10.54
C ALA A 190 -23.37 -21.91 -9.99
N ASN A 191 -24.34 -21.69 -9.10
CA ASN A 191 -25.14 -22.78 -8.52
C ASN A 191 -25.98 -23.54 -9.56
N ILE A 192 -26.44 -22.84 -10.61
CA ILE A 192 -27.22 -23.43 -11.70
C ILE A 192 -26.35 -24.41 -12.49
N VAL A 193 -25.16 -23.96 -12.89
CA VAL A 193 -24.22 -24.77 -13.67
C VAL A 193 -23.70 -25.95 -12.87
N ASN A 194 -23.34 -25.75 -11.59
CA ASN A 194 -22.91 -26.83 -10.72
C ASN A 194 -24.01 -27.89 -10.55
N GLY A 195 -25.25 -27.46 -10.28
CA GLY A 195 -26.39 -28.37 -10.16
C GLY A 195 -26.66 -29.15 -11.44
N MET A 196 -26.53 -28.53 -12.62
CA MET A 196 -26.61 -29.25 -13.90
C MET A 196 -25.49 -30.28 -14.07
N CYS A 197 -24.24 -29.92 -13.77
CA CYS A 197 -23.10 -30.83 -13.83
C CYS A 197 -23.26 -32.02 -12.88
N GLU A 198 -23.73 -31.78 -11.66
CA GLU A 198 -24.05 -32.82 -10.68
C GLU A 198 -25.17 -33.73 -11.17
N GLY A 199 -26.24 -33.16 -11.71
CA GLY A 199 -27.39 -33.90 -12.19
C GLY A 199 -27.10 -34.80 -13.40
N VAL A 200 -26.22 -34.39 -14.32
CA VAL A 200 -25.87 -35.21 -15.50
C VAL A 200 -24.72 -36.18 -15.28
N ALA A 201 -23.94 -36.03 -14.20
CA ALA A 201 -22.77 -36.86 -13.94
C ALA A 201 -23.05 -38.38 -13.94
N PRO A 202 -24.13 -38.91 -13.34
CA PRO A 202 -24.41 -40.36 -13.37
C PRO A 202 -24.66 -40.90 -14.78
N LEU A 203 -25.31 -40.10 -15.64
CA LEU A 203 -25.51 -40.45 -17.04
C LEU A 203 -24.17 -40.46 -17.80
N VAL A 204 -23.32 -39.46 -17.56
CA VAL A 204 -21.97 -39.39 -18.13
C VAL A 204 -21.10 -40.58 -17.73
N GLU A 205 -21.13 -41.02 -16.46
CA GLU A 205 -20.44 -42.24 -16.01
C GLU A 205 -20.97 -43.48 -16.73
N THR A 206 -22.30 -43.60 -16.85
CA THR A 206 -22.95 -44.73 -17.54
C THR A 206 -22.55 -44.80 -19.02
N ILE A 207 -22.51 -43.65 -19.71
CA ILE A 207 -22.14 -43.56 -21.13
C ILE A 207 -20.67 -43.93 -21.35
N THR A 208 -19.79 -43.49 -20.46
CA THR A 208 -18.35 -43.56 -20.68
C THR A 208 -17.69 -44.78 -20.05
N GLY A 209 -18.33 -45.40 -19.05
CA GLY A 209 -17.74 -46.43 -18.21
C GLY A 209 -16.60 -45.93 -17.32
N GLY A 210 -16.35 -44.63 -17.29
CA GLY A 210 -15.35 -43.97 -16.45
C GLY A 210 -15.92 -43.50 -15.12
N GLN A 211 -15.06 -42.89 -14.31
CA GLN A 211 -15.41 -42.34 -13.00
C GLN A 211 -15.38 -40.81 -13.03
N VAL A 212 -16.45 -40.17 -12.54
CA VAL A 212 -16.57 -38.70 -12.48
C VAL A 212 -16.15 -38.17 -11.11
N PHE A 213 -15.31 -37.13 -11.11
CA PHE A 213 -14.85 -36.44 -9.90
C PHE A 213 -15.35 -35.00 -9.82
N LEU A 214 -14.67 -34.05 -10.49
CA LEU A 214 -15.05 -32.65 -10.47
C LEU A 214 -16.30 -32.40 -11.33
N ARG A 215 -17.24 -31.62 -10.78
CA ARG A 215 -18.52 -31.19 -11.38
C ARG A 215 -18.73 -29.73 -11.01
N ILE A 216 -18.02 -28.84 -11.67
CA ILE A 216 -17.85 -27.46 -11.19
C ILE A 216 -17.78 -26.49 -12.36
N LEU A 217 -18.32 -25.28 -12.19
CA LEU A 217 -18.13 -24.22 -13.17
C LEU A 217 -16.65 -23.86 -13.38
N SER A 218 -16.34 -23.32 -14.55
CA SER A 218 -15.08 -22.60 -14.81
C SER A 218 -15.29 -21.10 -14.62
N ASN A 219 -14.42 -20.45 -13.86
CA ASN A 219 -14.36 -18.98 -13.76
C ASN A 219 -13.60 -18.33 -14.92
N LEU A 220 -12.91 -19.11 -15.77
CA LEU A 220 -12.52 -18.58 -17.08
C LEU A 220 -13.76 -18.56 -17.97
N THR A 221 -14.53 -17.47 -17.87
CA THR A 221 -15.81 -17.29 -18.57
C THR A 221 -15.63 -16.75 -19.99
N ASP A 222 -14.70 -17.33 -20.75
CA ASP A 222 -14.31 -16.88 -22.10
C ASP A 222 -15.40 -17.06 -23.18
N ARG A 223 -16.58 -17.58 -22.82
CA ARG A 223 -17.81 -17.61 -23.63
C ARG A 223 -18.79 -16.46 -23.30
N SER A 224 -18.51 -15.69 -22.25
CA SER A 224 -19.22 -14.46 -21.86
C SER A 224 -18.29 -13.25 -22.01
N LEU A 225 -17.92 -12.94 -23.26
CA LEU A 225 -17.02 -11.85 -23.58
C LEU A 225 -17.79 -10.55 -23.77
N VAL A 226 -17.19 -9.47 -23.28
CA VAL A 226 -17.65 -8.11 -23.53
C VAL A 226 -16.56 -7.35 -24.25
N ARG A 227 -16.96 -6.61 -25.28
CA ARG A 227 -16.10 -5.68 -26.00
C ARG A 227 -16.62 -4.28 -25.78
N ALA A 228 -15.74 -3.35 -25.44
CA ALA A 228 -16.06 -1.92 -25.44
C ALA A 228 -14.95 -1.15 -26.16
N HIS A 229 -15.33 -0.08 -26.85
CA HIS A 229 -14.39 0.81 -27.53
C HIS A 229 -14.83 2.26 -27.47
N CYS A 230 -13.85 3.16 -27.60
CA CYS A 230 -14.06 4.59 -27.69
C CYS A 230 -13.05 5.21 -28.67
N THR A 231 -13.44 6.35 -29.25
CA THR A 231 -12.55 7.20 -30.05
C THR A 231 -12.53 8.60 -29.45
N ILE A 232 -11.34 9.15 -29.27
CA ILE A 232 -11.12 10.46 -28.67
C ILE A 232 -10.37 11.33 -29.68
N PRO A 233 -10.97 12.43 -30.17
CA PRO A 233 -10.29 13.41 -31.01
C PRO A 233 -9.05 13.97 -30.33
N VAL A 234 -7.99 14.17 -31.11
CA VAL A 234 -6.70 14.66 -30.63
C VAL A 234 -6.84 15.99 -29.90
N GLU A 235 -7.72 16.87 -30.38
CA GLU A 235 -7.98 18.18 -29.81
C GLU A 235 -8.51 18.10 -28.37
N ALA A 236 -9.25 17.03 -28.04
CA ALA A 236 -9.77 16.79 -26.70
C ALA A 236 -8.70 16.30 -25.71
N LEU A 237 -7.56 15.81 -26.21
CA LEU A 237 -6.43 15.36 -25.39
C LEU A 237 -5.51 16.51 -24.99
N THR A 238 -5.49 17.59 -25.77
CA THR A 238 -4.67 18.79 -25.56
C THR A 238 -4.85 19.39 -24.16
N GLY A 239 -3.74 19.74 -23.53
CA GLY A 239 -3.72 20.43 -22.25
C GLY A 239 -2.52 20.07 -21.41
N ARG A 240 -2.36 20.75 -20.27
CA ARG A 240 -1.37 20.37 -19.24
C ARG A 240 0.09 20.40 -19.72
N GLY A 241 0.37 21.19 -20.76
CA GLY A 241 1.70 21.34 -21.34
C GLY A 241 2.01 20.41 -22.53
N TYR A 242 1.06 19.56 -22.95
CA TYR A 242 1.21 18.63 -24.07
C TYR A 242 0.26 18.98 -25.21
N THR A 243 0.73 18.79 -26.45
CA THR A 243 -0.15 18.72 -27.62
C THR A 243 -1.01 17.46 -27.54
N GLY A 244 -2.14 17.46 -28.25
CA GLY A 244 -3.01 16.29 -28.29
C GLY A 244 -2.30 15.06 -28.87
N GLU A 245 -1.44 15.26 -29.87
CA GLU A 245 -0.65 14.22 -30.53
C GLU A 245 0.37 13.60 -29.56
N GLU A 246 1.11 14.43 -28.82
CA GLU A 246 2.05 13.93 -27.80
C GLU A 246 1.32 13.13 -26.72
N ALA A 247 0.15 13.61 -26.26
CA ALA A 247 -0.66 12.90 -25.29
C ALA A 247 -1.18 11.56 -25.84
N ARG A 248 -1.67 11.53 -27.09
CA ARG A 248 -2.09 10.31 -27.78
C ARG A 248 -0.94 9.31 -27.88
N ASP A 249 0.20 9.75 -28.40
CA ASP A 249 1.34 8.86 -28.66
C ASP A 249 1.96 8.35 -27.36
N GLY A 250 2.00 9.18 -26.32
CA GLY A 250 2.40 8.75 -24.97
C GLY A 250 1.46 7.70 -24.37
N ILE A 251 0.14 7.83 -24.60
CA ILE A 251 -0.85 6.82 -24.18
C ILE A 251 -0.64 5.49 -24.92
N ILE A 252 -0.41 5.54 -26.23
CA ILE A 252 -0.16 4.35 -27.05
C ILE A 252 1.12 3.65 -26.58
N LEU A 253 2.22 4.38 -26.41
CA LEU A 253 3.49 3.84 -25.91
C LEU A 253 3.34 3.21 -24.51
N ALA A 254 2.57 3.83 -23.62
CA ALA A 254 2.28 3.27 -22.29
C ALA A 254 1.50 1.95 -22.37
N ALA A 255 0.57 1.83 -23.32
CA ALA A 255 -0.18 0.60 -23.56
C ALA A 255 0.69 -0.49 -24.21
N GLU A 256 1.59 -0.12 -25.14
CA GLU A 256 2.56 -1.04 -25.73
C GLU A 256 3.52 -1.60 -24.68
N PHE A 257 3.99 -0.77 -23.74
CA PHE A 257 4.78 -1.23 -22.61
C PHE A 257 4.04 -2.29 -21.79
N ALA A 258 2.75 -2.07 -21.49
CA ALA A 258 1.92 -3.06 -20.82
C ALA A 258 1.67 -4.33 -21.65
N ALA A 259 1.73 -4.25 -22.98
CA ALA A 259 1.53 -5.43 -23.84
C ALA A 259 2.76 -6.37 -23.83
N VAL A 260 3.96 -5.83 -23.62
CA VAL A 260 5.22 -6.58 -23.71
C VAL A 260 5.78 -7.02 -22.36
N ASP A 261 5.56 -6.26 -21.29
CA ASP A 261 6.10 -6.54 -19.95
C ASP A 261 5.00 -6.96 -18.95
N PRO A 262 5.01 -8.22 -18.45
CA PRO A 262 4.05 -8.69 -17.44
C PRO A 262 4.01 -7.85 -16.16
N TYR A 263 5.14 -7.26 -15.74
CA TYR A 263 5.16 -6.40 -14.54
C TYR A 263 4.32 -5.15 -14.75
N ARG A 264 4.43 -4.53 -15.94
CA ARG A 264 3.58 -3.40 -16.30
C ARG A 264 2.14 -3.83 -16.58
N ALA A 265 1.94 -4.96 -17.26
CA ALA A 265 0.62 -5.52 -17.54
C ALA A 265 -0.20 -5.72 -16.25
N ALA A 266 0.44 -6.19 -15.17
CA ALA A 266 -0.22 -6.40 -13.89
C ALA A 266 -0.82 -5.09 -13.35
N THR A 267 -0.02 -4.03 -13.30
CA THR A 267 -0.45 -2.69 -12.86
C THR A 267 -1.46 -2.06 -13.83
N HIS A 268 -1.31 -2.29 -15.13
CA HIS A 268 -2.22 -1.80 -16.16
C HIS A 268 -3.62 -2.42 -16.03
N ASN A 269 -3.68 -3.74 -15.85
CA ASN A 269 -4.94 -4.46 -15.65
C ASN A 269 -5.53 -4.17 -14.27
N LYS A 270 -4.73 -4.00 -13.20
CA LYS A 270 -5.21 -3.50 -11.90
C LYS A 270 -5.97 -2.17 -12.08
N GLY A 271 -5.45 -1.27 -12.91
CA GLY A 271 -6.13 -0.02 -13.26
C GLY A 271 -7.48 -0.22 -13.97
N VAL A 272 -7.64 -1.26 -14.78
CA VAL A 272 -8.94 -1.66 -15.36
C VAL A 272 -9.88 -2.15 -14.26
N MET A 273 -9.39 -3.01 -13.36
CA MET A 273 -10.20 -3.62 -12.29
C MET A 273 -10.65 -2.60 -11.24
N ASN A 274 -9.87 -1.54 -11.00
CA ASN A 274 -10.32 -0.36 -10.23
C ASN A 274 -11.62 0.27 -10.78
N GLY A 275 -11.94 0.10 -12.06
CA GLY A 275 -13.20 0.54 -12.65
C GLY A 275 -14.33 -0.49 -12.56
N ILE A 276 -13.99 -1.79 -12.53
CA ILE A 276 -14.93 -2.91 -12.62
C ILE A 276 -15.38 -3.38 -11.23
N ASP A 277 -14.42 -3.67 -10.36
CA ASP A 277 -14.66 -4.28 -9.04
C ASP A 277 -15.55 -3.42 -8.14
N PRO A 278 -15.40 -2.09 -8.09
CA PRO A 278 -16.30 -1.26 -7.28
C PRO A 278 -17.76 -1.33 -7.74
N ILE A 279 -17.99 -1.54 -9.03
CA ILE A 279 -19.33 -1.74 -9.59
C ILE A 279 -19.82 -3.15 -9.23
N ALA A 280 -18.95 -4.16 -9.29
CA ALA A 280 -19.29 -5.53 -8.90
C ALA A 280 -19.73 -5.59 -7.44
N ILE A 281 -18.96 -4.98 -6.54
CA ILE A 281 -19.28 -4.87 -5.11
C ILE A 281 -20.60 -4.12 -4.92
N ALA A 282 -20.75 -2.93 -5.53
CA ALA A 282 -21.94 -2.10 -5.38
C ALA A 282 -23.22 -2.77 -5.90
N THR A 283 -23.10 -3.66 -6.88
CA THR A 283 -24.22 -4.42 -7.48
C THR A 283 -24.37 -5.83 -6.91
N GLY A 284 -23.60 -6.21 -5.89
CA GLY A 284 -23.69 -7.51 -5.22
C GLY A 284 -23.21 -8.70 -6.07
N ASN A 285 -22.36 -8.44 -7.06
CA ASN A 285 -21.73 -9.45 -7.91
C ASN A 285 -20.41 -9.95 -7.29
N ASP A 286 -20.03 -11.19 -7.61
CA ASP A 286 -18.78 -11.78 -7.13
C ASP A 286 -17.58 -11.22 -7.92
N TRP A 287 -16.89 -10.26 -7.34
CA TRP A 287 -15.71 -9.66 -7.96
C TRP A 287 -14.55 -10.65 -8.13
N ARG A 288 -14.43 -11.70 -7.29
CA ARG A 288 -13.35 -12.69 -7.41
C ARG A 288 -13.52 -13.54 -8.68
N ALA A 289 -14.76 -13.86 -9.04
CA ALA A 289 -15.04 -14.58 -10.28
C ALA A 289 -14.67 -13.74 -11.52
N ILE A 290 -14.98 -12.44 -11.48
CA ILE A 290 -14.63 -11.49 -12.55
C ILE A 290 -13.11 -11.34 -12.66
N GLU A 291 -12.43 -11.09 -11.54
CA GLU A 291 -10.97 -10.96 -11.45
C GLU A 291 -10.25 -12.22 -11.98
N ALA A 292 -10.67 -13.40 -11.54
CA ALA A 292 -10.09 -14.66 -11.99
C ALA A 292 -10.26 -14.86 -13.51
N GLY A 293 -11.45 -14.56 -14.04
CA GLY A 293 -11.73 -14.66 -15.47
C GLY A 293 -10.91 -13.66 -16.29
N ALA A 294 -10.87 -12.39 -15.86
CA ALA A 294 -10.13 -11.32 -16.50
C ALA A 294 -8.62 -11.61 -16.56
N HIS A 295 -8.02 -11.94 -15.41
CA HIS A 295 -6.58 -12.19 -15.32
C HIS A 295 -6.15 -13.49 -15.99
N ALA A 296 -6.97 -14.55 -15.97
CA ALA A 296 -6.69 -15.76 -16.75
C ALA A 296 -6.76 -15.48 -18.26
N TYR A 297 -7.74 -14.69 -18.70
CA TYR A 297 -7.89 -14.31 -20.11
C TYR A 297 -6.75 -13.42 -20.60
N ALA A 298 -6.21 -12.56 -19.73
CA ALA A 298 -5.00 -11.78 -20.00
C ALA A 298 -3.75 -12.65 -20.27
N ALA A 299 -3.75 -13.92 -19.84
CA ALA A 299 -2.66 -14.87 -20.08
C ALA A 299 -2.94 -15.92 -21.17
N ARG A 300 -4.07 -15.83 -21.88
CA ARG A 300 -4.51 -16.84 -22.87
C ARG A 300 -3.51 -17.12 -24.00
N GLY A 301 -2.64 -16.17 -24.31
CA GLY A 301 -1.59 -16.29 -25.32
C GLY A 301 -0.29 -16.93 -24.82
N GLY A 302 -0.27 -17.48 -23.60
CA GLY A 302 0.93 -18.07 -22.97
C GLY A 302 1.84 -17.07 -22.25
N ARG A 303 1.56 -15.76 -22.37
CA ARG A 303 2.18 -14.69 -21.59
C ARG A 303 1.08 -13.74 -21.10
N TYR A 304 1.17 -13.36 -19.83
CA TYR A 304 0.29 -12.37 -19.24
C TYR A 304 0.52 -10.99 -19.89
N THR A 305 -0.53 -10.36 -20.42
CA THR A 305 -0.48 -9.10 -21.20
C THR A 305 -1.65 -8.16 -20.85
N SER A 306 -1.74 -7.01 -21.52
CA SER A 306 -2.80 -6.01 -21.34
C SER A 306 -4.17 -6.53 -21.81
N LEU A 307 -5.23 -6.22 -21.05
CA LEU A 307 -6.63 -6.44 -21.44
C LEU A 307 -7.17 -5.37 -22.40
N THR A 308 -6.49 -4.23 -22.50
CA THR A 308 -6.85 -3.12 -23.39
C THR A 308 -5.82 -2.92 -24.49
N ALA A 309 -6.26 -2.36 -25.61
CA ALA A 309 -5.42 -1.90 -26.70
C ALA A 309 -5.70 -0.43 -27.00
N TRP A 310 -4.65 0.33 -27.27
CA TRP A 310 -4.71 1.74 -27.63
C TRP A 310 -3.92 1.96 -28.91
N SER A 311 -4.51 2.67 -29.88
CA SER A 311 -3.88 2.94 -31.18
C SER A 311 -4.37 4.28 -31.75
N ALA A 312 -3.69 4.78 -32.78
CA ALA A 312 -4.24 5.86 -33.61
C ALA A 312 -5.20 5.29 -34.66
N ASP A 313 -6.29 5.99 -34.97
CA ASP A 313 -7.14 5.68 -36.14
C ASP A 313 -6.61 6.37 -37.42
N GLU A 314 -7.30 6.16 -38.55
CA GLU A 314 -6.93 6.74 -39.85
C GLU A 314 -6.96 8.27 -39.89
N HIS A 315 -7.68 8.90 -38.95
CA HIS A 315 -7.77 10.35 -38.81
C HIS A 315 -6.80 10.89 -37.74
N GLY A 316 -5.99 10.03 -37.14
CA GLY A 316 -5.05 10.36 -36.08
C GLY A 316 -5.66 10.46 -34.69
N ASN A 317 -6.94 10.12 -34.50
CA ASN A 317 -7.58 10.14 -33.18
C ASN A 317 -7.12 8.95 -32.33
N LEU A 318 -7.20 9.09 -31.01
CA LEU A 318 -6.91 7.99 -30.09
C LEU A 318 -8.09 7.01 -30.05
N ARG A 319 -7.85 5.75 -30.40
CA ARG A 319 -8.81 4.66 -30.30
C ARG A 319 -8.41 3.71 -29.18
N GLY A 320 -9.33 3.46 -28.25
CA GLY A 320 -9.18 2.49 -27.17
C GLY A 320 -10.17 1.35 -27.31
N SER A 321 -9.75 0.13 -26.98
CA SER A 321 -10.64 -1.02 -26.90
C SER A 321 -10.28 -1.96 -25.75
N ILE A 322 -11.28 -2.65 -25.21
CA ILE A 322 -11.14 -3.74 -24.24
C ILE A 322 -11.92 -4.96 -24.74
N GLU A 323 -11.36 -6.15 -24.55
CA GLU A 323 -12.06 -7.43 -24.69
C GLU A 323 -11.79 -8.25 -23.43
N ILE A 324 -12.84 -8.52 -22.65
CA ILE A 324 -12.71 -9.06 -21.30
C ILE A 324 -13.89 -10.00 -20.98
N PRO A 325 -13.66 -11.15 -20.31
CA PRO A 325 -14.73 -11.96 -19.76
C PRO A 325 -15.38 -11.26 -18.56
N ILE A 326 -16.67 -10.96 -18.64
CA ILE A 326 -17.44 -10.41 -17.52
C ILE A 326 -18.76 -11.15 -17.43
N LYS A 327 -18.82 -12.13 -16.52
CA LYS A 327 -20.08 -12.77 -16.15
C LYS A 327 -20.62 -12.19 -14.85
N VAL A 328 -21.76 -11.51 -14.98
CA VAL A 328 -22.50 -10.93 -13.85
C VAL A 328 -23.96 -11.36 -13.85
N GLY A 329 -24.67 -11.03 -12.78
CA GLY A 329 -26.10 -11.21 -12.65
C GLY A 329 -26.80 -9.92 -12.24
N ILE A 330 -28.05 -9.78 -12.69
CA ILE A 330 -29.01 -8.77 -12.22
C ILE A 330 -30.20 -9.42 -11.50
N VAL A 331 -30.14 -10.74 -11.27
CA VAL A 331 -31.06 -11.48 -10.42
C VAL A 331 -30.28 -12.45 -9.55
N GLY A 332 -30.74 -12.66 -8.32
CA GLY A 332 -30.07 -13.51 -7.33
C GLY A 332 -30.51 -13.18 -5.92
N THR A 333 -30.05 -13.97 -4.95
CA THR A 333 -30.38 -13.77 -3.53
C THR A 333 -29.77 -12.49 -2.98
N GLN A 334 -28.64 -12.02 -3.55
CA GLN A 334 -27.88 -10.86 -3.09
C GLN A 334 -28.67 -9.56 -3.14
N GLN A 335 -29.49 -9.36 -4.18
CA GLN A 335 -30.37 -8.17 -4.27
C GLN A 335 -31.48 -8.20 -3.23
N ALA A 336 -31.97 -9.39 -2.87
CA ALA A 336 -33.02 -9.53 -1.87
C ALA A 336 -32.48 -9.46 -0.43
N SER A 337 -31.22 -9.87 -0.22
CA SER A 337 -30.61 -9.92 1.11
C SER A 337 -29.85 -8.66 1.50
N ASN A 338 -29.49 -7.79 0.55
CA ASN A 338 -28.77 -6.55 0.82
C ASN A 338 -29.52 -5.33 0.25
N PRO A 339 -30.12 -4.47 1.11
CA PRO A 339 -30.88 -3.31 0.66
C PRO A 339 -30.07 -2.29 -0.16
N THR A 340 -28.79 -2.12 0.17
CA THR A 340 -27.87 -1.23 -0.56
C THR A 340 -27.71 -1.70 -2.01
N VAL A 341 -27.58 -3.02 -2.22
CA VAL A 341 -27.45 -3.61 -3.57
C VAL A 341 -28.73 -3.38 -4.38
N ALA A 342 -29.91 -3.59 -3.79
CA ALA A 342 -31.19 -3.35 -4.46
C ALA A 342 -31.33 -1.88 -4.92
N LEU A 343 -30.95 -0.94 -4.06
CA LEU A 343 -30.96 0.49 -4.37
C LEU A 343 -29.99 0.82 -5.51
N ASN A 344 -28.75 0.33 -5.44
CA ASN A 344 -27.73 0.57 -6.47
C ASN A 344 -28.16 0.05 -7.84
N MET A 345 -28.84 -1.11 -7.89
CA MET A 345 -29.39 -1.65 -9.13
C MET A 345 -30.49 -0.78 -9.72
N LYS A 346 -31.37 -0.19 -8.88
CA LYS A 346 -32.38 0.79 -9.34
C LYS A 346 -31.71 2.05 -9.89
N LEU A 347 -30.68 2.56 -9.22
CA LEU A 347 -29.95 3.77 -9.63
C LEU A 347 -29.22 3.56 -10.97
N LEU A 348 -28.62 2.38 -11.15
CA LEU A 348 -27.88 2.03 -12.36
C LEU A 348 -28.81 1.78 -13.56
N ASP A 349 -30.06 1.36 -13.32
CA ASP A 349 -31.12 1.20 -14.32
C ASP A 349 -30.73 0.29 -15.51
N VAL A 350 -30.10 -0.85 -15.25
CA VAL A 350 -29.78 -1.87 -16.28
C VAL A 350 -30.92 -2.88 -16.43
N SER A 351 -31.18 -3.30 -17.67
CA SER A 351 -32.27 -4.21 -18.06
C SER A 351 -31.83 -5.66 -18.23
N SER A 352 -30.53 -5.90 -18.43
CA SER A 352 -29.96 -7.26 -18.55
C SER A 352 -28.59 -7.37 -17.89
N ALA A 353 -28.16 -8.62 -17.63
CA ALA A 353 -26.79 -8.89 -17.19
C ALA A 353 -25.75 -8.55 -18.26
N THR A 354 -26.08 -8.66 -19.55
CA THR A 354 -25.20 -8.24 -20.64
C THR A 354 -25.01 -6.73 -20.67
N GLU A 355 -26.07 -5.93 -20.44
CA GLU A 355 -25.98 -4.47 -20.34
C GLU A 355 -25.12 -4.05 -19.13
N LEU A 356 -25.27 -4.72 -17.98
CA LEU A 356 -24.39 -4.48 -16.84
C LEU A 356 -22.91 -4.79 -17.17
N ALA A 357 -22.66 -5.88 -17.88
CA ALA A 357 -21.32 -6.27 -18.29
C ALA A 357 -20.71 -5.27 -19.29
N GLU A 358 -21.49 -4.74 -20.23
CA GLU A 358 -21.12 -3.63 -21.13
C GLU A 358 -20.75 -2.36 -20.37
N VAL A 359 -21.55 -1.98 -19.36
CA VAL A 359 -21.26 -0.85 -18.49
C VAL A 359 -19.95 -1.03 -17.73
N MET A 360 -19.71 -2.23 -17.18
CA MET A 360 -18.47 -2.55 -16.48
C MET A 360 -17.24 -2.51 -17.40
N ALA A 361 -17.32 -3.09 -18.60
CA ALA A 361 -16.22 -3.04 -19.57
C ALA A 361 -15.90 -1.60 -19.99
N ALA A 362 -16.92 -0.77 -20.23
CA ALA A 362 -16.74 0.64 -20.53
C ALA A 362 -16.11 1.41 -19.35
N ALA A 363 -16.54 1.13 -18.12
CA ALA A 363 -15.95 1.73 -16.92
C ALA A 363 -14.49 1.30 -16.72
N GLY A 364 -14.15 0.02 -16.95
CA GLY A 364 -12.78 -0.47 -16.92
C GLY A 364 -11.89 0.19 -17.98
N LEU A 365 -12.40 0.37 -19.20
CA LEU A 365 -11.68 1.08 -20.26
C LEU A 365 -11.49 2.57 -19.93
N ALA A 366 -12.51 3.24 -19.37
CA ALA A 366 -12.43 4.62 -18.90
C ALA A 366 -11.39 4.79 -17.79
N GLN A 367 -11.35 3.85 -16.84
CA GLN A 367 -10.41 3.87 -15.73
C GLN A 367 -8.97 3.64 -16.21
N ASN A 368 -8.79 2.72 -17.16
CA ASN A 368 -7.51 2.49 -17.83
C ASN A 368 -7.04 3.76 -18.55
N PHE A 369 -7.90 4.42 -19.32
CA PHE A 369 -7.61 5.69 -19.99
C PHE A 369 -7.17 6.76 -18.99
N ALA A 370 -7.89 6.95 -17.89
CA ALA A 370 -7.55 7.94 -16.88
C ALA A 370 -6.14 7.69 -16.30
N ALA A 371 -5.82 6.43 -15.99
CA ALA A 371 -4.54 6.04 -15.42
C ALA A 371 -3.37 6.25 -16.40
N ILE A 372 -3.48 5.75 -17.63
CA ILE A 372 -2.40 5.86 -18.62
C ILE A 372 -2.24 7.30 -19.12
N ARG A 373 -3.32 8.08 -19.24
CA ARG A 373 -3.22 9.50 -19.56
C ARG A 373 -2.48 10.26 -18.47
N ALA A 374 -2.79 10.01 -17.20
CA ALA A 374 -2.10 10.65 -16.08
C ALA A 374 -0.60 10.29 -16.08
N LEU A 375 -0.24 9.02 -16.35
CA LEU A 375 1.15 8.57 -16.44
C LEU A 375 1.90 9.15 -17.64
N ALA A 376 1.24 9.30 -18.78
CA ALA A 376 1.85 9.81 -20.01
C ALA A 376 2.01 11.35 -20.04
N THR A 377 1.24 12.08 -19.22
CA THR A 377 1.22 13.56 -19.27
C THR A 377 1.68 14.24 -17.97
N GLU A 378 1.20 13.87 -16.80
CA GLU A 378 1.43 14.68 -15.58
C GLU A 378 2.20 13.97 -14.46
N GLY A 379 2.31 12.65 -14.53
CA GLY A 379 2.62 11.84 -13.35
C GLY A 379 1.46 11.86 -12.34
N ILE A 380 1.18 10.72 -11.70
CA ILE A 380 -0.02 10.51 -10.87
C ILE A 380 -0.09 11.44 -9.63
N GLN A 381 1.05 11.95 -9.17
CA GLN A 381 1.19 12.56 -7.84
C GLN A 381 0.35 13.84 -7.66
N LYS A 382 0.29 14.77 -8.62
CA LYS A 382 -0.39 16.07 -8.42
C LYS A 382 -1.89 15.96 -8.16
N GLY A 383 -2.61 15.04 -8.82
CA GLY A 383 -4.06 14.85 -8.62
C GLY A 383 -4.40 13.99 -7.42
N HIS A 384 -3.58 12.98 -7.13
CA HIS A 384 -3.75 12.07 -5.99
C HIS A 384 -3.53 12.79 -4.65
N MET A 385 -2.66 13.80 -4.64
CA MET A 385 -2.35 14.63 -3.46
C MET A 385 -3.58 15.35 -2.90
N THR A 386 -4.45 15.96 -3.72
CA THR A 386 -5.62 16.69 -3.22
C THR A 386 -6.64 15.77 -2.52
N LEU A 387 -6.83 14.55 -3.01
CA LEU A 387 -7.75 13.59 -2.39
C LEU A 387 -7.13 12.90 -1.17
N HIS A 388 -5.83 12.59 -1.23
CA HIS A 388 -5.07 12.17 -0.05
C HIS A 388 -5.15 13.23 1.05
N ALA A 389 -5.07 14.52 0.70
CA ALA A 389 -5.24 15.62 1.63
C ALA A 389 -6.63 15.62 2.29
N ARG A 390 -7.70 15.33 1.55
CA ARG A 390 -9.05 15.20 2.15
C ARG A 390 -9.13 14.07 3.16
N SER A 391 -8.57 12.89 2.86
CA SER A 391 -8.51 11.78 3.82
C SER A 391 -7.70 12.16 5.07
N VAL A 392 -6.62 12.91 4.87
CA VAL A 392 -5.76 13.43 5.96
C VAL A 392 -6.50 14.44 6.84
N VAL A 393 -7.25 15.38 6.25
CA VAL A 393 -8.11 16.34 6.98
C VAL A 393 -9.21 15.62 7.76
N THR A 394 -9.79 14.57 7.18
CA THR A 394 -10.79 13.74 7.85
C THR A 394 -10.18 13.00 9.05
N ALA A 395 -9.03 12.36 8.87
CA ALA A 395 -8.30 11.67 9.95
C ALA A 395 -7.80 12.63 11.05
N ALA A 396 -7.66 13.92 10.73
CA ALA A 396 -7.36 14.97 11.70
C ALA A 396 -8.57 15.39 12.56
N GLY A 397 -9.77 14.93 12.22
CA GLY A 397 -11.00 15.27 12.96
C GLY A 397 -11.50 16.68 12.69
N ALA A 398 -11.21 17.26 11.52
CA ALA A 398 -11.65 18.60 11.17
C ALA A 398 -13.20 18.69 11.14
N PRO A 399 -13.81 19.63 11.89
CA PRO A 399 -15.25 19.90 11.81
C PRO A 399 -15.67 20.32 10.40
N GLU A 400 -16.88 19.93 9.97
CA GLU A 400 -17.42 20.22 8.63
C GLU A 400 -17.36 21.71 8.27
N ALA A 401 -17.57 22.60 9.26
CA ALA A 401 -17.56 24.06 9.08
C ALA A 401 -16.21 24.64 8.64
N ILE A 402 -15.08 23.99 8.96
CA ILE A 402 -13.74 24.46 8.59
C ILE A 402 -13.01 23.48 7.67
N PHE A 403 -13.66 22.39 7.27
CA PHE A 403 -13.03 21.27 6.55
C PHE A 403 -12.34 21.73 5.25
N ASP A 404 -13.02 22.52 4.42
CA ASP A 404 -12.47 22.96 3.14
C ASP A 404 -11.35 24.00 3.31
N GLU A 405 -11.40 24.84 4.35
CA GLU A 405 -10.32 25.79 4.65
C GLU A 405 -9.08 25.06 5.20
N VAL A 406 -9.27 24.03 6.03
CA VAL A 406 -8.18 23.15 6.48
C VAL A 406 -7.55 22.44 5.29
N LEU A 407 -8.36 21.91 4.38
CA LEU A 407 -7.90 21.25 3.16
C LEU A 407 -7.06 22.19 2.29
N ASP A 408 -7.55 23.40 2.03
CA ASP A 408 -6.85 24.36 1.17
C ASP A 408 -5.51 24.77 1.77
N ARG A 409 -5.46 25.06 3.07
CA ARG A 409 -4.20 25.38 3.77
C ARG A 409 -3.26 24.18 3.83
N LEU A 410 -3.77 22.96 3.96
CA LEU A 410 -2.98 21.73 3.95
C LEU A 410 -2.39 21.43 2.56
N VAL A 411 -3.13 21.69 1.50
CA VAL A 411 -2.62 21.55 0.13
C VAL A 411 -1.59 22.64 -0.17
N GLN A 412 -1.81 23.87 0.27
CA GLN A 412 -0.87 24.99 0.13
C GLN A 412 0.43 24.79 0.92
N SER A 413 0.37 24.14 2.08
CA SER A 413 1.57 23.87 2.88
C SER A 413 2.51 22.87 2.19
N GLY A 414 2.01 22.06 1.24
CA GLY A 414 2.74 20.94 0.66
C GLY A 414 2.93 19.75 1.61
N GLU A 415 2.58 19.90 2.89
CA GLU A 415 2.76 18.92 3.96
C GLU A 415 1.45 18.21 4.27
N ILE A 416 1.06 17.30 3.37
CA ILE A 416 -0.20 16.56 3.45
C ILE A 416 -0.08 15.44 4.51
N LYS A 417 -0.11 15.83 5.79
CA LYS A 417 0.03 14.95 6.97
C LYS A 417 -1.04 15.28 8.01
N VAL A 418 -1.49 14.25 8.75
CA VAL A 418 -2.61 14.38 9.72
C VAL A 418 -2.27 15.38 10.82
N TRP A 419 -1.02 15.43 11.26
CA TRP A 419 -0.59 16.40 12.26
C TRP A 419 -0.66 17.85 11.75
N LYS A 420 -0.30 18.11 10.48
CA LYS A 420 -0.38 19.45 9.87
C LYS A 420 -1.83 19.87 9.70
N ALA A 421 -2.70 18.93 9.33
CA ALA A 421 -4.13 19.16 9.30
C ALA A 421 -4.68 19.47 10.70
N ARG A 422 -4.24 18.78 11.76
CA ARG A 422 -4.63 19.09 13.16
C ARG A 422 -4.15 20.46 13.62
N GLU A 423 -2.93 20.86 13.25
CA GLU A 423 -2.41 22.22 13.50
C GLU A 423 -3.32 23.27 12.86
N ILE A 424 -3.66 23.11 11.58
CA ILE A 424 -4.55 24.01 10.86
C ILE A 424 -5.96 24.03 11.47
N VAL A 425 -6.50 22.88 11.90
CA VAL A 425 -7.78 22.80 12.62
C VAL A 425 -7.73 23.62 13.91
N SER A 426 -6.65 23.50 14.68
CA SER A 426 -6.45 24.25 15.93
C SER A 426 -6.37 25.76 15.66
N ASP A 427 -5.61 26.17 14.65
CA ASP A 427 -5.45 27.58 14.28
C ASP A 427 -6.77 28.22 13.85
N LEU A 428 -7.57 27.50 13.05
CA LEU A 428 -8.88 27.97 12.59
C LEU A 428 -9.93 27.97 13.70
N SER A 429 -9.87 26.99 14.59
CA SER A 429 -10.77 26.93 15.76
C SER A 429 -10.46 28.05 16.77
N ALA A 430 -9.21 28.49 16.86
CA ALA A 430 -8.81 29.63 17.68
C ALA A 430 -9.24 30.99 17.09
N GLN A 431 -9.46 31.08 15.76
CA GLN A 431 -9.83 32.32 15.05
C GLN A 431 -11.33 32.65 15.10
N GLY A 432 -12.20 31.72 15.54
CA GLY A 432 -13.66 31.91 15.70
C GLY A 432 -14.10 32.72 16.94
N THR A 433 -13.14 33.26 17.70
CA THR A 433 -13.37 34.12 18.87
C THR A 433 -12.55 35.41 18.68
N GLU A 434 -13.21 36.52 18.36
CA GLU A 434 -12.55 37.79 17.96
C GLU A 434 -11.63 38.42 19.01
N GLN A 435 -10.37 38.67 18.57
CA GLN A 435 -9.50 39.87 18.65
C GLN A 435 -9.16 40.60 19.99
N PRO A 436 -8.08 41.42 20.05
CA PRO A 436 -6.68 41.12 19.73
C PRO A 436 -5.74 41.64 20.86
N SER A 437 -4.72 40.88 21.26
CA SER A 437 -3.61 41.49 22.02
C SER A 437 -2.27 40.88 21.70
N ARG A 438 -1.44 41.72 21.08
CA ARG A 438 0.03 41.75 21.11
C ARG A 438 0.74 40.43 20.81
N ILE A 439 1.34 40.41 19.63
CA ILE A 439 2.55 39.65 19.30
C ILE A 439 3.47 39.57 20.54
N PRO A 440 3.74 38.37 21.09
CA PRO A 440 5.01 38.11 21.73
C PRO A 440 5.90 37.47 20.68
N THR A 441 6.89 38.26 20.30
CA THR A 441 8.22 37.81 19.90
C THR A 441 8.60 36.45 20.48
N ARG A 442 9.22 35.63 19.61
CA ARG A 442 10.08 34.46 19.89
C ARG A 442 10.43 34.18 21.37
N SER A 443 10.36 32.89 21.71
CA SER A 443 10.93 32.14 22.86
C SER A 443 9.96 31.85 24.03
N ALA A 444 9.46 30.61 24.13
CA ALA A 444 9.06 29.99 25.42
C ALA A 444 8.69 28.47 25.38
N ASP A 445 8.35 27.83 24.25
CA ASP A 445 7.83 26.44 24.27
C ASP A 445 8.86 25.32 23.95
N VAL A 446 10.16 25.60 24.03
CA VAL A 446 11.21 24.56 23.84
C VAL A 446 11.63 23.93 25.18
N ASP A 447 11.34 24.56 26.32
CA ASP A 447 11.94 24.21 27.62
C ASP A 447 11.28 23.01 28.34
N THR A 448 10.30 22.32 27.75
CA THR A 448 9.59 21.19 28.38
C THR A 448 9.69 19.85 27.64
N LEU A 449 10.39 19.79 26.50
CA LEU A 449 10.54 18.56 25.73
C LEU A 449 11.90 17.91 25.99
N GLY A 450 11.89 16.63 26.38
CA GLY A 450 13.10 15.83 26.44
C GLY A 450 13.57 15.44 25.04
N VAL A 451 14.85 15.64 24.73
CA VAL A 451 15.44 15.38 23.40
C VAL A 451 16.55 14.34 23.53
N GLY A 452 16.58 13.34 22.65
CA GLY A 452 17.70 12.39 22.53
C GLY A 452 18.09 12.19 21.08
N TYR A 453 19.38 12.28 20.75
CA TYR A 453 19.86 12.34 19.37
C TYR A 453 19.98 10.96 18.71
N GLY A 454 19.68 10.87 17.41
CA GLY A 454 20.02 9.71 16.60
C GLY A 454 21.54 9.62 16.38
N LYS A 455 22.03 8.48 15.89
CA LYS A 455 23.46 8.26 15.63
C LYS A 455 23.73 7.65 14.27
N VAL A 456 24.87 8.02 13.69
CA VAL A 456 25.56 7.28 12.64
C VAL A 456 26.94 6.86 13.12
N VAL A 457 27.35 5.66 12.74
CA VAL A 457 28.73 5.19 12.90
C VAL A 457 29.42 5.33 11.55
N ILE A 458 30.52 6.07 11.54
CA ILE A 458 31.35 6.31 10.37
C ILE A 458 32.28 5.10 10.18
N LEU A 459 32.96 4.67 11.26
CA LEU A 459 33.83 3.48 11.30
C LEU A 459 33.75 2.81 12.69
N GLY A 460 33.82 1.48 12.75
CA GLY A 460 34.06 0.74 14.01
C GLY A 460 32.84 0.02 14.63
N GLU A 461 31.75 -0.17 13.88
CA GLU A 461 30.44 -0.62 14.33
C GLU A 461 30.45 -1.88 15.20
N HIS A 462 30.91 -3.00 14.64
CA HIS A 462 30.93 -4.27 15.36
C HIS A 462 32.16 -4.40 16.24
N ALA A 463 33.27 -3.79 15.85
CA ALA A 463 34.55 -3.87 16.56
C ALA A 463 34.48 -3.20 17.95
N VAL A 464 33.68 -2.14 18.10
CA VAL A 464 33.51 -1.43 19.38
C VAL A 464 32.94 -2.31 20.50
N VAL A 465 32.10 -3.29 20.17
CA VAL A 465 31.58 -4.29 21.13
C VAL A 465 32.71 -5.15 21.70
N TYR A 466 33.79 -5.31 20.95
CA TYR A 466 34.97 -6.10 21.31
C TYR A 466 36.13 -5.21 21.78
N GLY A 467 35.85 -3.99 22.26
CA GLY A 467 36.86 -3.12 22.89
C GLY A 467 37.76 -2.35 21.93
N ARG A 468 37.37 -2.23 20.65
CA ARG A 468 38.05 -1.39 19.65
C ARG A 468 37.41 -0.01 19.56
N HIS A 469 38.05 0.90 18.84
CA HIS A 469 37.57 2.26 18.65
C HIS A 469 36.43 2.31 17.62
N ALA A 470 35.56 3.30 17.75
CA ALA A 470 34.60 3.72 16.75
C ALA A 470 34.54 5.24 16.63
N ILE A 471 34.29 5.72 15.41
CA ILE A 471 33.93 7.12 15.15
C ILE A 471 32.43 7.16 14.92
N ALA A 472 31.73 7.98 15.70
CA ALA A 472 30.30 8.18 15.54
C ALA A 472 29.95 9.66 15.65
N ALA A 473 28.84 10.01 15.00
CA ALA A 473 28.32 11.36 14.99
C ALA A 473 26.81 11.35 15.24
N PRO A 474 26.29 12.40 15.88
CA PRO A 474 24.85 12.61 16.01
C PRO A 474 24.25 12.92 14.64
N VAL A 475 22.97 12.59 14.50
CA VAL A 475 22.17 12.93 13.32
C VAL A 475 21.06 13.88 13.78
N PRO A 476 20.81 15.00 13.07
CA PRO A 476 19.55 15.73 13.23
C PRO A 476 18.42 14.75 12.88
N LEU A 477 17.26 14.85 13.52
CA LEU A 477 16.14 13.87 13.58
C LEU A 477 16.17 12.98 14.84
N ALA A 478 15.98 13.58 16.01
CA ALA A 478 16.42 13.02 17.28
C ALA A 478 15.43 12.02 17.93
N ILE A 479 14.16 12.40 18.12
CA ILE A 479 13.16 11.85 19.08
C ILE A 479 12.97 12.86 20.20
N ARG A 480 11.71 13.31 20.32
CA ARG A 480 11.25 14.19 21.38
C ARG A 480 10.30 13.41 22.28
N ALA A 481 10.35 13.66 23.58
CA ALA A 481 9.39 13.10 24.53
C ALA A 481 8.80 14.20 25.40
N ARG A 482 7.55 14.00 25.80
CA ARG A 482 6.82 14.85 26.74
C ARG A 482 6.19 13.97 27.82
N VAL A 483 6.14 14.48 29.04
CA VAL A 483 5.44 13.84 30.14
C VAL A 483 4.37 14.78 30.66
N GLU A 484 3.15 14.28 30.82
CA GLU A 484 2.02 15.01 31.41
C GLU A 484 1.42 14.17 32.54
N GLU A 485 0.94 14.79 33.62
CA GLU A 485 0.24 14.06 34.68
C GLU A 485 -1.16 13.63 34.23
N CYS A 486 -1.61 12.44 34.65
CA CYS A 486 -2.95 11.95 34.37
C CYS A 486 -3.58 11.27 35.59
N GLU A 487 -4.88 10.96 35.52
CA GLU A 487 -5.65 10.49 36.68
C GLU A 487 -5.52 8.97 36.95
N ASP A 488 -5.10 8.18 35.97
CA ASP A 488 -4.94 6.72 36.12
C ASP A 488 -3.74 6.22 35.30
N GLY A 489 -3.04 5.22 35.83
CA GLY A 489 -2.00 4.47 35.11
C GLY A 489 -0.79 5.25 34.58
N ILE A 490 0.17 4.51 33.99
CA ILE A 490 1.26 5.08 33.20
C ILE A 490 0.99 4.74 31.75
N HIS A 491 0.63 5.72 30.94
CA HIS A 491 0.30 5.54 29.53
C HIS A 491 1.46 5.97 28.65
N ILE A 492 1.92 5.09 27.76
CA ILE A 492 2.96 5.41 26.79
C ILE A 492 2.34 5.47 25.39
N LEU A 493 2.46 6.63 24.74
CA LEU A 493 1.94 6.86 23.39
C LEU A 493 3.07 7.17 22.41
N ILE A 494 3.06 6.47 21.27
CA ILE A 494 3.93 6.75 20.13
C ILE A 494 3.05 6.89 18.89
N PRO A 495 2.45 8.07 18.64
CA PRO A 495 1.40 8.25 17.63
C PRO A 495 1.83 7.85 16.22
N ARG A 496 3.07 8.14 15.84
CA ARG A 496 3.62 7.78 14.51
C ARG A 496 3.71 6.28 14.27
N TRP A 497 3.84 5.48 15.33
CA TRP A 497 3.93 4.02 15.24
C TRP A 497 2.59 3.33 15.56
N GLY A 498 1.53 4.09 15.86
CA GLY A 498 0.23 3.54 16.25
C GLY A 498 0.29 2.74 17.56
N VAL A 499 1.21 3.09 18.45
CA VAL A 499 1.44 2.38 19.71
C VAL A 499 0.83 3.17 20.86
N GLU A 500 -0.11 2.56 21.57
CA GLU A 500 -0.70 3.05 22.81
C GLU A 500 -0.87 1.88 23.77
N TYR A 501 -0.24 1.95 24.95
CA TYR A 501 -0.38 0.92 25.97
C TYR A 501 -0.21 1.51 27.38
N GLU A 502 -0.84 0.84 28.34
CA GLU A 502 -0.64 1.08 29.76
C GLU A 502 0.52 0.21 30.26
N LEU A 503 1.50 0.82 30.95
CA LEU A 503 2.63 0.10 31.50
C LEU A 503 2.18 -0.85 32.62
N ALA A 504 2.43 -2.15 32.43
CA ALA A 504 2.07 -3.15 33.44
C ALA A 504 2.72 -2.83 34.81
N ARG A 505 1.89 -2.85 35.86
CA ARG A 505 2.33 -2.61 37.25
C ARG A 505 3.33 -3.66 37.74
N ASN A 506 3.24 -4.89 37.23
CA ASN A 506 4.19 -5.96 37.52
C ASN A 506 5.36 -5.95 36.51
N PRO A 507 6.61 -5.74 36.95
CA PRO A 507 7.78 -5.73 36.05
C PRO A 507 7.96 -7.03 35.24
N ALA A 508 7.47 -8.18 35.74
CA ALA A 508 7.56 -9.46 35.04
C ALA A 508 6.62 -9.59 33.82
N GLU A 509 5.56 -8.77 33.77
CA GLU A 509 4.56 -8.77 32.69
C GLU A 509 4.95 -7.84 31.53
N ARG A 510 5.89 -6.93 31.76
CA ARG A 510 6.37 -5.95 30.77
C ARG A 510 7.08 -6.66 29.61
N ARG A 511 6.71 -6.36 28.37
CA ARG A 511 7.30 -6.93 27.14
C ARG A 511 7.96 -5.87 26.27
N SER A 512 9.01 -6.28 25.54
CA SER A 512 9.68 -5.44 24.54
C SER A 512 10.09 -4.07 25.12
N PHE A 513 9.61 -2.96 24.55
CA PHE A 513 9.97 -1.60 24.95
C PHE A 513 9.44 -1.19 26.34
N GLU A 514 8.39 -1.83 26.86
CA GLU A 514 7.88 -1.61 28.22
C GLU A 514 8.94 -1.92 29.30
N ARG A 515 9.86 -2.84 29.02
CA ARG A 515 10.93 -3.19 29.97
C ARG A 515 11.94 -2.05 30.12
N ALA A 516 12.27 -1.38 29.01
CA ALA A 516 13.20 -0.27 28.96
C ALA A 516 12.63 0.96 29.68
N ALA A 517 11.42 1.40 29.28
CA ALA A 517 10.74 2.53 29.92
C ALA A 517 10.41 2.25 31.39
N GLY A 518 9.97 1.03 31.72
CA GLY A 518 9.68 0.62 33.08
C GLY A 518 10.91 0.58 33.98
N ALA A 519 12.07 0.15 33.48
CA ALA A 519 13.32 0.17 34.24
C ALA A 519 13.77 1.60 34.58
N ILE A 520 13.62 2.53 33.63
CA ILE A 520 13.90 3.96 33.87
C ILE A 520 12.98 4.50 34.98
N LEU A 521 11.68 4.20 34.93
CA LEU A 521 10.72 4.65 35.93
C LEU A 521 10.97 4.02 37.31
N ASP A 522 11.35 2.74 37.36
CA ASP A 522 11.65 2.05 38.62
C ASP A 522 12.90 2.64 39.29
N GLU A 523 13.96 2.87 38.52
CA GLU A 523 15.23 3.46 39.00
C GLU A 523 15.05 4.91 39.47
N LEU A 524 14.17 5.68 38.80
CA LEU A 524 13.82 7.04 39.19
C LEU A 524 12.76 7.11 40.32
N GLY A 525 12.21 5.97 40.76
CA GLY A 525 11.18 5.91 41.81
C GLY A 525 9.82 6.48 41.39
N LEU A 526 9.51 6.48 40.09
CA LEU A 526 8.31 7.10 39.51
C LEU A 526 7.18 6.10 39.18
N SER A 527 7.41 4.80 39.32
CA SER A 527 6.46 3.74 38.95
C SER A 527 5.13 3.73 39.72
N GLY A 528 5.03 4.47 40.82
CA GLY A 528 3.80 4.63 41.61
C GLY A 528 2.95 5.85 41.21
N ARG A 529 3.38 6.63 40.21
CA ARG A 529 2.66 7.83 39.74
C ARG A 529 1.80 7.51 38.52
N SER A 530 0.82 8.38 38.28
CA SER A 530 0.00 8.34 37.07
C SER A 530 0.47 9.42 36.10
N MET A 531 0.87 9.01 34.89
CA MET A 531 1.42 9.93 33.89
C MET A 531 1.21 9.42 32.47
N ARG A 532 1.20 10.35 31.53
CA ARG A 532 1.22 10.11 30.09
C ARG A 532 2.60 10.48 29.54
N ILE A 533 3.26 9.55 28.88
CA ILE A 533 4.54 9.74 28.19
C ILE A 533 4.28 9.69 26.69
N GLU A 534 4.37 10.85 26.02
CA GLU A 534 4.22 10.95 24.58
C GLU A 534 5.59 11.03 23.91
N VAL A 535 5.85 10.13 22.96
CA VAL A 535 7.11 10.08 22.20
C VAL A 535 6.84 10.42 20.73
N PHE A 536 7.60 11.38 20.20
CA PHE A 536 7.53 11.88 18.85
C PHE A 536 8.78 11.46 18.07
N PRO A 537 8.80 10.26 17.47
CA PRO A 537 9.95 9.82 16.68
C PRO A 537 9.94 10.49 15.29
N GLU A 538 11.05 11.14 14.96
CA GLU A 538 11.28 11.71 13.64
C GLU A 538 11.92 10.70 12.66
N VAL A 539 12.42 9.57 13.20
CA VAL A 539 13.08 8.48 12.46
C VAL A 539 12.15 7.26 12.31
N PRO A 540 12.16 6.55 11.17
CA PRO A 540 11.48 5.26 11.02
C PRO A 540 12.04 4.19 11.99
N ARG A 541 11.18 3.29 12.44
CA ARG A 541 11.55 2.22 13.38
C ARG A 541 12.56 1.25 12.74
N GLY A 542 13.54 0.79 13.52
CA GLY A 542 14.41 -0.33 13.12
C GLY A 542 15.49 -0.01 12.08
N MET A 543 15.82 1.26 11.84
CA MET A 543 16.76 1.67 10.78
C MET A 543 18.25 1.64 11.16
N GLY A 544 18.61 1.22 12.37
CA GLY A 544 20.02 1.14 12.82
C GLY A 544 20.67 2.48 13.23
N LEU A 545 19.85 3.53 13.37
CA LEU A 545 20.26 4.90 13.71
C LEU A 545 20.19 5.24 15.21
N GLY A 546 20.22 4.23 16.10
CA GLY A 546 20.24 4.45 17.56
C GLY A 546 18.90 4.86 18.19
N GLY A 547 17.77 4.57 17.54
CA GLY A 547 16.44 5.02 18.00
C GLY A 547 16.01 4.52 19.38
N SER A 548 16.50 3.37 19.85
CA SER A 548 16.22 2.86 21.20
C SER A 548 16.89 3.71 22.29
N ALA A 549 18.19 3.96 22.13
CA ALA A 549 18.98 4.79 23.02
C ALA A 549 18.53 6.26 23.00
N ALA A 550 18.22 6.80 21.81
CA ALA A 550 17.68 8.15 21.64
C ALA A 550 16.34 8.34 22.35
N MET A 551 15.44 7.35 22.24
CA MET A 551 14.17 7.36 22.96
C MET A 551 14.34 7.27 24.48
N ALA A 552 15.27 6.43 24.97
CA ALA A 552 15.57 6.34 26.39
C ALA A 552 16.06 7.69 26.94
N VAL A 553 17.00 8.35 26.25
CA VAL A 553 17.51 9.69 26.63
C VAL A 553 16.39 10.73 26.62
N ALA A 554 15.55 10.75 25.57
CA ALA A 554 14.43 11.69 25.48
C ALA A 554 13.44 11.53 26.65
N ILE A 555 13.10 10.27 27.00
CA ILE A 555 12.19 9.99 28.12
C ILE A 555 12.81 10.39 29.45
N VAL A 556 14.08 10.05 29.71
CA VAL A 556 14.77 10.44 30.96
C VAL A 556 14.77 11.96 31.11
N ARG A 557 15.11 12.70 30.05
CA ARG A 557 15.11 14.17 30.06
C ARG A 557 13.71 14.76 30.24
N ALA A 558 12.68 14.15 29.65
CA ALA A 558 11.30 14.60 29.83
C ALA A 558 10.79 14.34 31.26
N LEU A 559 11.18 13.22 31.87
CA LEU A 559 10.89 12.92 33.28
C LEU A 559 11.63 13.86 34.23
N ASP A 560 12.90 14.17 33.94
CA ASP A 560 13.68 15.16 34.70
C ASP A 560 13.05 16.56 34.61
N ALA A 561 12.65 16.99 33.41
CA ALA A 561 11.98 18.26 33.21
C ALA A 561 10.64 18.35 33.95
N GLN A 562 9.83 17.28 33.92
CA GLN A 562 8.51 17.26 34.54
C GLN A 562 8.55 17.12 36.07
N TYR A 563 9.48 16.33 36.61
CA TYR A 563 9.57 16.06 38.06
C TYR A 563 10.72 16.77 38.76
N HIS A 564 11.47 17.61 38.04
CA HIS A 564 12.61 18.40 38.53
C HIS A 564 13.63 17.55 39.32
N LEU A 565 14.08 16.45 38.71
CA LEU A 565 14.93 15.44 39.37
C LEU A 565 16.39 15.91 39.52
N GLY A 566 16.83 16.86 38.69
CA GLY A 566 18.16 17.47 38.74
C GLY A 566 19.26 16.60 38.13
N LEU A 567 18.94 15.79 37.12
CA LEU A 567 19.87 14.84 36.51
C LEU A 567 20.89 15.56 35.61
N ASP A 568 22.17 15.22 35.76
CA ASP A 568 23.20 15.63 34.81
C ASP A 568 23.31 14.67 33.61
N ASP A 569 24.04 15.08 32.56
CA ASP A 569 24.20 14.24 31.35
C ASP A 569 24.88 12.89 31.64
N ALA A 570 25.70 12.79 32.69
CA ALA A 570 26.33 11.52 33.05
C ALA A 570 25.31 10.54 33.66
N GLU A 571 24.39 11.06 34.47
CA GLU A 571 23.28 10.31 35.04
C GLU A 571 22.26 9.91 33.97
N VAL A 572 21.91 10.82 33.05
CA VAL A 572 21.05 10.52 31.89
C VAL A 572 21.67 9.43 31.02
N ASN A 573 22.98 9.52 30.73
CA ASN A 573 23.70 8.52 29.97
C ASN A 573 23.72 7.15 30.65
N ARG A 574 23.93 7.10 31.98
CA ARG A 574 23.92 5.87 32.78
C ARG A 574 22.55 5.18 32.71
N LEU A 575 21.47 5.93 32.91
CA LEU A 575 20.10 5.41 32.86
C LEU A 575 19.76 4.85 31.48
N ALA A 576 20.13 5.57 30.41
CA ALA A 576 19.96 5.10 29.05
C ALA A 576 20.80 3.83 28.76
N PHE A 577 22.03 3.76 29.26
CA PHE A 577 22.88 2.57 29.11
C PHE A 577 22.30 1.33 29.81
N GLU A 578 21.78 1.49 31.02
CA GLU A 578 21.15 0.40 31.77
C GLU A 578 19.88 -0.11 31.09
N SER A 579 19.06 0.80 30.56
CA SER A 579 17.91 0.48 29.72
C SER A 579 18.31 -0.33 28.48
N GLU A 580 19.34 0.10 27.75
CA GLU A 580 19.85 -0.63 26.57
C GLU A 580 20.43 -2.00 26.95
N ARG A 581 21.06 -2.14 28.12
CA ARG A 581 21.56 -3.42 28.62
C ARG A 581 20.43 -4.40 28.90
N LEU A 582 19.30 -3.93 29.43
CA LEU A 582 18.11 -4.75 29.68
C LEU A 582 17.41 -5.14 28.38
N ALA A 583 17.40 -4.27 27.36
CA ALA A 583 16.77 -4.52 26.06
C ALA A 583 17.61 -5.42 25.13
N HIS A 584 18.93 -5.21 25.09
CA HIS A 584 19.83 -5.79 24.08
C HIS A 584 20.96 -6.66 24.66
N GLY A 585 21.04 -6.81 25.98
CA GLY A 585 21.94 -7.73 26.68
C GLY A 585 23.38 -7.22 26.84
N LYS A 586 24.10 -6.97 25.72
CA LYS A 586 25.52 -6.57 25.73
C LYS A 586 25.80 -5.34 24.84
N PRO A 587 25.28 -4.15 25.20
CA PRO A 587 25.54 -2.92 24.45
C PRO A 587 27.01 -2.48 24.59
N SER A 588 27.54 -1.80 23.57
CA SER A 588 28.89 -1.20 23.61
C SER A 588 28.97 0.08 24.44
N GLY A 589 27.84 0.77 24.62
CA GLY A 589 27.75 2.08 25.25
C GLY A 589 27.89 3.26 24.29
N LEU A 590 28.12 3.00 23.00
CA LEU A 590 28.26 4.05 21.98
C LEU A 590 26.96 4.82 21.74
N ASP A 591 25.86 4.08 21.54
CA ASP A 591 24.59 4.65 21.09
C ASP A 591 23.98 5.62 22.12
N ASN A 592 23.95 5.25 23.40
CA ASN A 592 23.51 6.14 24.49
C ASN A 592 24.44 7.34 24.70
N THR A 593 25.74 7.17 24.42
CA THR A 593 26.71 8.27 24.52
C THR A 593 26.46 9.32 23.45
N ILE A 594 26.28 8.92 22.19
CA ILE A 594 25.92 9.86 21.12
C ILE A 594 24.55 10.49 21.40
N ALA A 595 23.56 9.67 21.78
CA ALA A 595 22.20 10.15 22.03
C ALA A 595 22.10 11.17 23.16
N CYS A 596 22.95 11.05 24.18
CA CYS A 596 23.00 11.98 25.31
C CYS A 596 23.76 13.26 24.95
N TYR A 597 25.02 13.13 24.52
CA TYR A 597 25.91 14.27 24.39
C TYR A 597 25.74 15.06 23.09
N GLY A 598 25.17 14.45 22.04
CA GLY A 598 24.87 15.16 20.79
C GLY A 598 26.11 15.74 20.10
N LYS A 599 27.28 15.09 20.22
CA LYS A 599 28.54 15.56 19.62
C LYS A 599 29.28 14.43 18.90
N PRO A 600 29.97 14.72 17.78
CA PRO A 600 30.89 13.77 17.15
C PRO A 600 31.98 13.34 18.14
N LEU A 601 32.29 12.05 18.17
CA LEU A 601 33.25 11.50 19.12
C LEU A 601 33.94 10.24 18.60
N VAL A 602 35.09 9.97 19.20
CA VAL A 602 35.78 8.69 19.19
C VAL A 602 35.44 7.97 20.49
N TYR A 603 34.99 6.71 20.36
CA TYR A 603 34.56 5.90 21.49
C TYR A 603 35.30 4.57 21.52
N ARG A 604 35.66 4.10 22.73
CA ARG A 604 36.10 2.72 22.95
C ARG A 604 35.41 2.16 24.18
N ALA A 605 34.76 1.01 24.03
CA ALA A 605 34.16 0.30 25.16
C ALA A 605 35.23 -0.11 26.18
N GLY A 606 34.93 0.05 27.46
CA GLY A 606 35.87 -0.23 28.54
C GLY A 606 35.30 0.18 29.90
N THR A 607 36.12 0.06 30.94
CA THR A 607 35.75 0.54 32.29
C THR A 607 36.93 1.32 32.88
N PRO A 608 36.92 2.67 32.82
CA PRO A 608 35.93 3.50 32.14
C PRO A 608 36.02 3.42 30.61
N PRO A 609 34.94 3.76 29.88
CA PRO A 609 35.01 3.90 28.42
C PRO A 609 35.89 5.09 28.02
N LEU A 610 36.51 5.01 26.84
CA LEU A 610 37.13 6.18 26.22
C LEU A 610 36.06 6.98 25.48
N VAL A 611 35.97 8.27 25.77
CA VAL A 611 35.09 9.22 25.05
C VAL A 611 35.91 10.46 24.75
N GLU A 612 36.28 10.66 23.49
CA GLU A 612 37.03 11.83 23.04
C GLU A 612 36.21 12.57 21.99
N LEU A 613 35.96 13.86 22.20
CA LEU A 613 35.23 14.67 21.22
C LEU A 613 36.05 14.80 19.94
N LEU A 614 35.40 14.56 18.80
CA LEU A 614 36.02 14.70 17.50
C LEU A 614 35.74 16.11 16.97
N ASN A 615 36.79 16.90 16.81
CA ASN A 615 36.68 18.23 16.22
C ASN A 615 36.52 18.10 14.71
N ILE A 616 35.40 18.59 14.16
CA ILE A 616 35.16 18.63 12.72
C ILE A 616 35.20 20.10 12.31
N GLU A 617 36.31 20.54 11.71
CA GLU A 617 36.50 21.95 11.36
C GLU A 617 35.58 22.42 10.23
N GLN A 618 35.28 21.52 9.29
CA GLN A 618 34.39 21.79 8.16
C GLN A 618 33.27 20.75 8.14
N PRO A 619 31.99 21.16 8.02
CA PRO A 619 30.89 20.23 7.97
C PRO A 619 31.07 19.20 6.86
N ILE A 620 30.96 17.91 7.19
CA ILE A 620 31.19 16.81 6.27
C ILE A 620 29.86 16.42 5.63
N PRO A 621 29.68 16.61 4.31
CA PRO A 621 28.43 16.30 3.63
C PRO A 621 28.25 14.79 3.48
N MET A 622 27.14 14.27 4.01
CA MET A 622 26.81 12.87 3.95
C MET A 622 25.34 12.61 3.57
N VAL A 623 25.08 11.41 3.06
CA VAL A 623 23.74 10.90 2.77
C VAL A 623 23.50 9.62 3.57
N ILE A 624 22.40 9.58 4.31
CA ILE A 624 21.89 8.39 4.97
C ILE A 624 20.83 7.77 4.07
N GLY A 625 21.12 6.59 3.51
CA GLY A 625 20.19 5.80 2.71
C GLY A 625 19.53 4.71 3.55
N MET A 626 18.21 4.59 3.49
CA MET A 626 17.42 3.67 4.32
C MET A 626 16.72 2.63 3.43
N THR A 627 16.92 1.35 3.77
CA THR A 627 16.35 0.23 3.01
C THR A 627 14.85 0.05 3.18
N GLY A 628 14.24 0.65 4.21
CA GLY A 628 12.83 0.44 4.58
C GLY A 628 12.55 -0.89 5.30
N SER A 629 13.53 -1.79 5.37
CA SER A 629 13.45 -3.07 6.08
C SER A 629 14.01 -2.93 7.50
N GLU A 630 13.22 -3.33 8.52
CA GLU A 630 13.69 -3.35 9.91
C GLU A 630 14.91 -4.28 10.05
N GLY A 631 16.04 -3.72 10.51
CA GLY A 631 17.25 -4.50 10.74
C GLY A 631 17.11 -5.41 11.96
N LEU A 632 17.38 -6.71 11.79
CA LEU A 632 17.45 -7.68 12.90
C LEU A 632 18.77 -7.53 13.69
N THR A 633 19.08 -6.34 14.18
CA THR A 633 20.35 -5.96 14.82
C THR A 633 20.78 -6.96 15.91
N ALA A 634 19.85 -7.37 16.78
CA ALA A 634 20.13 -8.34 17.84
C ALA A 634 20.54 -9.73 17.29
N ARG A 635 19.93 -10.18 16.19
CA ARG A 635 20.27 -11.44 15.53
C ARG A 635 21.63 -11.36 14.85
N THR A 636 21.92 -10.23 14.19
CA THR A 636 23.20 -10.01 13.52
C THR A 636 24.36 -9.99 14.51
N VAL A 637 24.22 -9.25 15.63
CA VAL A 637 25.20 -9.22 16.72
C VAL A 637 25.36 -10.60 17.38
N ALA A 638 24.26 -11.33 17.61
CA ALA A 638 24.34 -12.69 18.16
C ALA A 638 25.11 -13.63 17.24
N ARG A 639 24.87 -13.58 15.93
CA ARG A 639 25.58 -14.41 14.95
C ARG A 639 27.07 -14.09 14.89
N VAL A 640 27.47 -12.82 14.92
CA VAL A 640 28.89 -12.43 15.00
C VAL A 640 29.50 -12.93 16.31
N GLY A 641 28.78 -12.83 17.43
CA GLY A 641 29.20 -13.39 18.72
C GLY A 641 29.39 -14.90 18.71
N GLU A 642 28.52 -15.65 18.03
CA GLU A 642 28.64 -17.10 17.85
C GLU A 642 29.83 -17.46 16.96
N ALA A 643 30.00 -16.77 15.83
CA ALA A 643 31.10 -17.02 14.92
C ALA A 643 32.47 -16.66 15.53
N TRP A 644 32.53 -15.58 16.33
CA TRP A 644 33.71 -15.25 17.13
C TRP A 644 34.07 -16.35 18.14
N LYS A 645 33.08 -16.99 18.79
CA LYS A 645 33.35 -18.13 19.69
C LYS A 645 33.91 -19.34 18.95
N GLN A 646 33.54 -19.53 17.68
CA GLN A 646 34.01 -20.65 16.86
C GLN A 646 35.45 -20.43 16.36
N ASP A 647 35.81 -19.19 15.98
CA ASP A 647 37.18 -18.84 15.61
C ASP A 647 37.58 -17.45 16.14
N PRO A 648 37.99 -17.36 17.42
CA PRO A 648 38.36 -16.08 18.01
C PRO A 648 39.53 -15.43 17.28
N LYS A 649 40.54 -16.21 16.85
CA LYS A 649 41.75 -15.66 16.23
C LYS A 649 41.49 -15.00 14.88
N LEU A 650 40.54 -15.51 14.11
CA LEU A 650 40.13 -14.90 12.85
C LEU A 650 39.38 -13.58 13.09
N TYR A 651 38.38 -13.61 13.96
CA TYR A 651 37.53 -12.45 14.21
C TYR A 651 38.26 -11.32 14.94
N GLU A 652 39.14 -11.64 15.90
CA GLU A 652 40.01 -10.63 16.54
C GLU A 652 40.89 -9.91 15.51
N ARG A 653 41.44 -10.63 14.51
CA ARG A 653 42.20 -9.99 13.41
C ARG A 653 41.32 -9.07 12.57
N ILE A 654 40.09 -9.44 12.26
CA ILE A 654 39.16 -8.57 11.53
C ILE A 654 38.85 -7.32 12.36
N PHE A 655 38.62 -7.46 13.67
CA PHE A 655 38.39 -6.32 14.57
C PHE A 655 39.60 -5.42 14.67
N ASP A 656 40.83 -5.96 14.73
CA ASP A 656 42.06 -5.18 14.73
C ASP A 656 42.29 -4.44 13.42
N GLN A 657 41.92 -5.05 12.28
CA GLN A 657 41.95 -4.35 10.99
C GLN A 657 40.95 -3.19 10.96
N ILE A 658 39.72 -3.40 11.45
CA ILE A 658 38.72 -2.33 11.56
C ILE A 658 39.22 -1.22 12.48
N ASP A 659 39.84 -1.54 13.62
CA ASP A 659 40.43 -0.57 14.55
C ASP A 659 41.52 0.28 13.86
N GLY A 660 42.39 -0.35 13.07
CA GLY A 660 43.38 0.36 12.26
C GLY A 660 42.77 1.33 11.26
N LEU A 661 41.62 0.99 10.66
CA LEU A 661 40.87 1.92 9.79
C LEU A 661 40.28 3.08 10.59
N VAL A 662 39.77 2.82 11.80
CA VAL A 662 39.20 3.85 12.68
C VAL A 662 40.25 4.88 13.05
N LEU A 663 41.43 4.45 13.51
CA LEU A 663 42.52 5.37 13.90
C LEU A 663 43.00 6.21 12.71
N ARG A 664 43.08 5.63 11.51
CA ARG A 664 43.38 6.39 10.29
C ARG A 664 42.24 7.33 9.90
N GLY A 665 40.99 6.94 10.14
CA GLY A 665 39.81 7.76 9.91
C GLY A 665 39.76 8.98 10.82
N VAL A 666 40.21 8.87 12.08
CA VAL A 666 40.34 10.02 12.98
C VAL A 666 41.29 11.05 12.37
N GLN A 667 42.45 10.61 11.89
CA GLN A 667 43.42 11.49 11.23
C GLN A 667 42.83 12.13 9.97
N ALA A 668 42.16 11.35 9.11
CA ALA A 668 41.52 11.86 7.90
C ALA A 668 40.46 12.93 8.19
N VAL A 669 39.66 12.76 9.25
CA VAL A 669 38.70 13.78 9.69
C VAL A 669 39.39 15.03 10.20
N GLN A 670 40.46 14.90 11.00
CA GLN A 670 41.22 16.06 11.50
C GLN A 670 41.92 16.83 10.38
N ASP A 671 42.41 16.12 9.35
CA ASP A 671 43.11 16.73 8.21
C ASP A 671 42.15 17.22 7.11
N ASN A 672 40.83 17.04 7.30
CA ASN A 672 39.78 17.29 6.29
C ASN A 672 40.03 16.55 4.95
N ASP A 673 40.63 15.36 5.02
CA ASP A 673 40.92 14.48 3.88
C ASP A 673 39.73 13.54 3.63
N LEU A 674 38.71 14.06 2.94
CA LEU A 674 37.48 13.32 2.65
C LEU A 674 37.71 12.15 1.68
N GLU A 675 38.68 12.26 0.77
CA GLU A 675 39.02 11.16 -0.14
C GLU A 675 39.59 9.97 0.64
N ALA A 676 40.56 10.22 1.53
CA ALA A 676 41.11 9.18 2.38
C ALA A 676 40.03 8.58 3.31
N LEU A 677 39.14 9.40 3.87
CA LEU A 677 38.04 8.92 4.69
C LEU A 677 37.08 8.03 3.89
N GLY A 678 36.74 8.42 2.66
CA GLY A 678 35.88 7.65 1.75
C GLY A 678 36.45 6.28 1.42
N GLU A 679 37.75 6.20 1.13
CA GLU A 679 38.44 4.94 0.88
C GLU A 679 38.45 4.02 2.11
N LEU A 680 38.70 4.58 3.30
CA LEU A 680 38.63 3.84 4.56
C LEU A 680 37.22 3.29 4.82
N MET A 681 36.17 4.06 4.52
CA MET A 681 34.78 3.61 4.60
C MET A 681 34.51 2.43 3.65
N ASN A 682 35.05 2.48 2.43
CA ASN A 682 34.86 1.43 1.43
C ASN A 682 35.53 0.11 1.85
N ILE A 683 36.76 0.18 2.38
CA ILE A 683 37.48 -0.97 2.93
C ILE A 683 36.74 -1.53 4.15
N CYS A 684 36.25 -0.65 5.02
CA CYS A 684 35.49 -1.05 6.20
C CYS A 684 34.20 -1.82 5.81
N HIS A 685 33.48 -1.39 4.77
CA HIS A 685 32.33 -2.14 4.24
C HIS A 685 32.68 -3.57 3.81
N GLY A 686 33.84 -3.76 3.17
CA GLY A 686 34.35 -5.09 2.82
C GLY A 686 34.61 -5.97 4.07
N MET A 687 35.15 -5.39 5.14
CA MET A 687 35.34 -6.10 6.41
C MET A 687 34.00 -6.44 7.08
N LEU A 688 33.01 -5.56 7.00
CA LEU A 688 31.65 -5.83 7.50
C LEU A 688 30.96 -6.94 6.69
N ASN A 689 31.23 -7.02 5.38
CA ASN A 689 30.82 -8.16 4.56
C ASN A 689 31.50 -9.47 4.99
N ALA A 690 32.78 -9.44 5.39
CA ALA A 690 33.46 -10.61 5.95
C ALA A 690 32.84 -11.08 7.27
N LEU A 691 32.30 -10.16 8.08
CA LEU A 691 31.48 -10.47 9.26
C LEU A 691 30.05 -10.93 8.90
N GLN A 692 29.72 -10.98 7.61
CA GLN A 692 28.43 -11.35 7.03
C GLN A 692 27.26 -10.42 7.39
N VAL A 693 27.53 -9.22 7.93
CA VAL A 693 26.48 -8.37 8.51
C VAL A 693 25.72 -7.51 7.47
N SER A 694 26.12 -7.54 6.21
CA SER A 694 25.42 -6.86 5.12
C SER A 694 24.29 -7.70 4.51
N THR A 695 23.48 -7.07 3.65
CA THR A 695 22.34 -7.67 2.94
C THR A 695 22.34 -7.22 1.48
N PRO A 696 21.69 -7.94 0.56
CA PRO A 696 21.59 -7.53 -0.85
C PRO A 696 21.08 -6.08 -1.03
N GLU A 697 20.15 -5.64 -0.18
CA GLU A 697 19.58 -4.31 -0.19
C GLU A 697 20.60 -3.24 0.24
N LEU A 698 21.37 -3.52 1.30
CA LEU A 698 22.47 -2.64 1.73
C LEU A 698 23.58 -2.57 0.68
N GLU A 699 23.94 -3.70 0.05
CA GLU A 699 24.92 -3.73 -1.04
C GLU A 699 24.43 -2.90 -2.23
N ARG A 700 23.14 -2.99 -2.56
CA ARG A 700 22.54 -2.20 -3.64
C ARG A 700 22.63 -0.70 -3.33
N LEU A 701 22.27 -0.29 -2.12
CA LEU A 701 22.37 1.10 -1.69
C LEU A 701 23.81 1.64 -1.73
N VAL A 702 24.77 0.85 -1.24
CA VAL A 702 26.19 1.22 -1.29
C VAL A 702 26.66 1.36 -2.74
N ALA A 703 26.26 0.45 -3.63
CA ALA A 703 26.59 0.52 -5.04
C ALA A 703 25.98 1.75 -5.72
N ILE A 704 24.72 2.07 -5.45
CA ILE A 704 24.04 3.27 -5.98
C ILE A 704 24.77 4.52 -5.50
N ALA A 705 25.06 4.62 -4.21
CA ALA A 705 25.71 5.80 -3.65
C ALA A 705 27.08 6.06 -4.30
N ARG A 706 27.92 5.03 -4.42
CA ARG A 706 29.24 5.12 -5.05
C ARG A 706 29.15 5.44 -6.54
N ALA A 707 28.22 4.80 -7.26
CA ALA A 707 27.99 5.08 -8.68
C ALA A 707 27.49 6.51 -8.95
N SER A 708 26.91 7.14 -7.93
CA SER A 708 26.35 8.50 -8.01
C SER A 708 27.27 9.57 -7.43
N GLY A 709 28.55 9.24 -7.20
CA GLY A 709 29.58 10.21 -6.81
C GLY A 709 29.93 10.25 -5.33
N ALA A 710 29.46 9.30 -4.50
CA ALA A 710 29.96 9.20 -3.13
C ALA A 710 31.43 8.75 -3.10
N LEU A 711 32.28 9.48 -2.37
CA LEU A 711 33.70 9.15 -2.12
C LEU A 711 33.82 7.81 -1.38
N GLY A 712 32.89 7.54 -0.47
CA GLY A 712 32.79 6.25 0.21
C GLY A 712 31.39 5.99 0.72
N ALA A 713 30.99 4.72 0.75
CA ALA A 713 29.70 4.33 1.30
C ALA A 713 29.77 2.98 2.00
N LYS A 714 29.06 2.84 3.11
CA LYS A 714 28.99 1.60 3.88
C LYS A 714 27.72 1.50 4.71
N LEU A 715 27.35 0.28 5.11
CA LEU A 715 26.28 0.10 6.10
C LEU A 715 26.61 0.81 7.42
N THR A 716 25.62 1.28 8.17
CA THR A 716 25.82 1.87 9.51
C THR A 716 24.89 1.23 10.54
N GLY A 717 25.39 0.95 11.74
CA GLY A 717 24.68 0.21 12.78
C GLY A 717 24.91 -1.31 12.73
N GLY A 718 23.95 -2.08 13.25
CA GLY A 718 24.12 -3.51 13.52
C GLY A 718 24.10 -4.45 12.30
N GLY A 719 23.60 -3.99 11.15
CA GLY A 719 23.45 -4.81 9.94
C GLY A 719 22.27 -5.80 9.97
N GLY A 720 22.07 -6.53 8.86
CA GLY A 720 20.90 -7.41 8.66
C GLY A 720 19.61 -6.67 8.23
N GLY A 721 19.77 -5.52 7.58
CA GLY A 721 18.74 -4.52 7.26
C GLY A 721 19.16 -3.13 7.76
N GLY A 722 18.36 -2.09 7.52
CA GLY A 722 18.59 -0.75 8.08
C GLY A 722 19.18 0.26 7.09
N SER A 723 20.26 0.95 7.48
CA SER A 723 20.77 2.14 6.79
C SER A 723 22.22 2.02 6.30
N ILE A 724 22.54 2.78 5.26
CA ILE A 724 23.91 3.09 4.84
C ILE A 724 24.24 4.54 5.17
N ILE A 725 25.52 4.85 5.24
CA ILE A 725 26.04 6.22 5.22
C ILE A 725 27.01 6.36 4.04
N ALA A 726 26.83 7.44 3.28
CA ALA A 726 27.61 7.78 2.10
C ALA A 726 28.24 9.17 2.28
N LEU A 727 29.55 9.26 2.06
CA LEU A 727 30.33 10.48 2.10
C LEU A 727 30.35 11.12 0.70
N CYS A 728 29.99 12.40 0.62
CA CYS A 728 29.97 13.16 -0.63
C CYS A 728 31.12 14.18 -0.68
N ASP A 729 31.50 14.59 -1.89
CA ASP A 729 32.39 15.74 -2.10
C ASP A 729 31.55 16.98 -2.41
N GLY A 730 31.10 17.66 -1.36
CA GLY A 730 30.21 18.82 -1.48
C GLY A 730 28.73 18.44 -1.66
N ASP A 731 28.25 18.38 -2.91
CA ASP A 731 26.81 18.24 -3.19
C ASP A 731 26.30 16.82 -2.87
N THR A 732 25.32 16.75 -1.97
CA THR A 732 24.68 15.51 -1.53
C THR A 732 23.48 15.11 -2.39
N GLN A 733 22.93 16.03 -3.19
CA GLN A 733 21.70 15.78 -3.96
C GLN A 733 21.85 14.67 -4.99
N PRO A 734 22.93 14.56 -5.79
CA PRO A 734 23.05 13.49 -6.78
C PRO A 734 22.96 12.09 -6.14
N VAL A 735 23.61 11.90 -4.98
CA VAL A 735 23.58 10.64 -4.24
C VAL A 735 22.21 10.41 -3.61
N ALA A 736 21.60 11.43 -2.99
CA ALA A 736 20.28 11.31 -2.36
C ALA A 736 19.16 11.06 -3.38
N GLU A 737 19.17 11.76 -4.51
CA GLU A 737 18.23 11.58 -5.61
C GLU A 737 18.36 10.20 -6.26
N ALA A 738 19.59 9.71 -6.46
CA ALA A 738 19.80 8.36 -6.99
C ALA A 738 19.28 7.27 -6.06
N ILE A 739 19.47 7.43 -4.75
CA ILE A 739 18.91 6.52 -3.73
C ILE A 739 17.37 6.56 -3.77
N ARG A 740 16.77 7.76 -3.83
CA ARG A 740 15.31 7.93 -3.93
C ARG A 740 14.72 7.39 -5.24
N ALA A 741 15.40 7.61 -6.36
CA ALA A 741 15.01 7.09 -7.66
C ALA A 741 15.05 5.55 -7.71
N ALA A 742 15.92 4.93 -6.92
CA ALA A 742 15.96 3.48 -6.76
C ALA A 742 14.89 2.92 -5.81
N GLY A 743 14.01 3.77 -5.26
CA GLY A 743 12.89 3.37 -4.40
C GLY A 743 13.22 3.26 -2.91
N TYR A 744 14.33 3.87 -2.48
CA TYR A 744 14.76 3.89 -1.06
C TYR A 744 14.64 5.29 -0.46
N ASP A 745 14.57 5.39 0.86
CA ASP A 745 14.54 6.70 1.54
C ASP A 745 15.98 7.25 1.69
N ALA A 746 16.15 8.56 1.55
CA ALA A 746 17.44 9.24 1.70
C ALA A 746 17.33 10.57 2.44
N VAL A 747 18.24 10.79 3.39
CA VAL A 747 18.36 12.05 4.15
C VAL A 747 19.79 12.58 4.02
N THR A 748 19.91 13.88 3.73
CA THR A 748 21.19 14.58 3.65
C THR A 748 21.55 15.15 5.03
N VAL A 749 22.80 15.01 5.46
CA VAL A 749 23.26 15.46 6.77
C VAL A 749 24.64 16.09 6.66
N MET A 750 24.90 17.13 7.47
CA MET A 750 26.18 17.83 7.50
C MET A 750 26.86 17.55 8.85
N LEU A 751 27.75 16.55 8.91
CA LEU A 751 28.36 16.21 10.19
C LEU A 751 29.32 17.31 10.66
N GLY A 752 29.16 17.79 11.89
CA GLY A 752 30.00 18.86 12.47
C GLY A 752 29.38 20.25 12.45
N GLU A 753 28.26 20.46 11.74
CA GLU A 753 27.44 21.66 11.87
C GLU A 753 26.53 21.56 13.12
N SER A 754 26.15 22.70 13.71
CA SER A 754 25.28 22.72 14.90
C SER A 754 23.98 21.97 14.61
N ILE A 755 23.58 21.05 15.50
CA ILE A 755 22.35 20.26 15.33
C ILE A 755 21.10 21.16 15.33
N ASP A 756 21.17 22.35 15.96
CA ASP A 756 20.08 23.34 15.96
C ASP A 756 20.03 24.19 14.66
N ALA A 757 21.02 24.04 13.77
CA ALA A 757 21.12 24.78 12.51
C ALA A 757 20.83 23.91 11.26
N GLN A 758 20.62 22.60 11.45
CA GLN A 758 20.30 21.60 10.42
C GLN A 758 18.83 21.15 10.55
#